data_AF-A0A183BTW3-F1
#
_entry.id   AF-A0A183BTW3-F1
#
_cell.length_a   1.000
_cell.length_b   1.000
_cell.length_c   1.000
_cell.angle_alpha   90.00
_cell.angle_beta   90.00
_cell.angle_gamma   90.00
#
_symmetry.space_group_name_H-M   'P 1'
#
loop_
_entity.id
_entity.type
_entity.pdbx_description
1 polymer ?
#
loop_
_entity_poly.entity_id
_entity_poly.type
_entity_poly.pdbx_seq_one_letter_code
_entity_poly.pdbx_strand_id
1 'polypeptide(L)'
;MEQYAIDYAHSIGLVAPMPDQPEGTFSNILAVPLPLTLLPSPFPRELYEHAVDVQQQLSELYFRIASDHEFLMDSLKDVIKSDPFMARFVQIAKLVHAEGVHQPLAVQLQRSDYMAHLEPSDGTLALKQVEVNIGPLGGPGFATGVSKLHRKMLDKVAIVRGGRLAMLANAYAPVEVNIGPLGGLGSTTCVSKLHRKMLDKVAIVREGRLAMLANAFAPVSRTRQNMAYSIYQAWKLFGDPKAILLFLDTPDLLYFEQLQCIQFDVEELGKQEGHLVVVLSLTFVEASKRMSLDETGDFSLYMDGNKRVALVHITDGNSPDEFPTEREWTALTMMERSTAILSPNIRLLLSCTKKIQQVLAKPGMLERFIPNDSKIVAQVRSTFTGLWGLEEDDEATKEVIEAAIKSPSNYVLKSQLEAGLGNFFDEQVAEMLQKLSKQDRAAYILQQRINPLVVKNFMMRQMKPAQMEDVVNELGIYASLIGNQSTAFIYADDLRGLNGDNAIAVLCAANKYDVAGLTKACVDFPKAKLSNVFVALVQARFLGQENLLRTKMFWLFPRVYGNDANWSCACSATFKIVSQKHGKKDHRLEISHIFHSKETGKGHLMPFETLMNPNNGWHDAKNDTVRLAIDVTAEEPTGVK
;
A
#
# COMPACT_ATOMS: atom_id res chain seq x y z
N MET A 1 -17.59 -10.79 -25.61
CA MET A 1 -17.13 -10.08 -24.39
C MET A 1 -15.62 -10.15 -24.26
N GLU A 2 -15.01 -11.33 -24.38
CA GLU A 2 -13.56 -11.51 -24.40
C GLU A 2 -12.81 -10.59 -25.37
N GLN A 3 -13.15 -10.59 -26.67
CA GLN A 3 -12.49 -9.69 -27.64
C GLN A 3 -12.58 -8.21 -27.22
N TYR A 4 -13.72 -7.79 -26.69
CA TYR A 4 -13.89 -6.42 -26.19
C TYR A 4 -13.00 -6.12 -24.97
N ALA A 5 -12.79 -7.10 -24.09
CA ALA A 5 -11.86 -6.99 -22.96
C ALA A 5 -10.41 -6.87 -23.44
N ILE A 6 -10.02 -7.67 -24.45
CA ILE A 6 -8.70 -7.60 -25.10
C ILE A 6 -8.48 -6.22 -25.71
N ASP A 7 -9.40 -5.75 -26.55
CA ASP A 7 -9.30 -4.45 -27.23
C ASP A 7 -9.23 -3.30 -26.20
N TYR A 8 -10.05 -3.39 -25.14
CA TYR A 8 -10.06 -2.38 -24.09
C TYR A 8 -8.77 -2.38 -23.27
N ALA A 9 -8.22 -3.56 -22.94
CA ALA A 9 -6.95 -3.69 -22.23
C ALA A 9 -5.81 -3.01 -23.01
N HIS A 10 -5.73 -3.24 -24.33
CA HIS A 10 -4.81 -2.51 -25.20
C HIS A 10 -5.02 -0.99 -25.15
N SER A 11 -6.27 -0.53 -25.23
CA SER A 11 -6.59 0.91 -25.26
C SER A 11 -6.21 1.68 -23.99
N ILE A 12 -6.06 0.99 -22.86
CA ILE A 12 -5.69 1.59 -21.57
C ILE A 12 -4.26 1.25 -21.12
N GLY A 13 -3.47 0.59 -21.98
CA GLY A 13 -2.11 0.16 -21.66
C GLY A 13 -2.03 -0.97 -20.61
N LEU A 14 -3.09 -1.76 -20.42
CA LEU A 14 -3.07 -2.96 -19.58
C LEU A 14 -2.49 -4.14 -20.39
N VAL A 15 -1.20 -4.03 -20.69
CA VAL A 15 -0.47 -4.95 -21.57
C VAL A 15 0.93 -5.21 -21.01
N ALA A 16 1.54 -6.28 -21.49
CA ALA A 16 2.94 -6.59 -21.25
C ALA A 16 3.62 -7.00 -22.56
N PRO A 17 4.97 -7.02 -22.61
CA PRO A 17 5.71 -7.48 -23.77
C PRO A 17 5.37 -8.93 -24.11
N MET A 18 5.54 -9.31 -25.37
CA MET A 18 5.35 -10.70 -25.81
C MET A 18 6.36 -11.65 -25.13
N PRO A 19 5.91 -12.77 -24.54
CA PRO A 19 6.78 -13.67 -23.77
C PRO A 19 7.78 -14.46 -24.61
N ASP A 20 7.47 -14.78 -25.88
CA ASP A 20 8.29 -15.64 -26.75
C ASP A 20 9.32 -14.86 -27.57
N GLN A 21 10.04 -13.92 -26.95
CA GLN A 21 11.23 -13.36 -27.58
C GLN A 21 12.44 -14.26 -27.26
N PRO A 22 13.43 -14.39 -28.18
CA PRO A 22 14.69 -15.08 -27.88
C PRO A 22 15.29 -14.63 -26.53
N GLU A 23 15.86 -15.56 -25.77
CA GLU A 23 16.56 -15.24 -24.51
C GLU A 23 17.55 -14.09 -24.72
N GLY A 24 17.38 -13.01 -23.95
CA GLY A 24 18.23 -11.82 -24.03
C GLY A 24 17.78 -10.75 -25.04
N THR A 25 16.67 -10.95 -25.78
CA THR A 25 16.08 -9.90 -26.63
C THR A 25 14.78 -9.39 -26.04
N PHE A 26 14.85 -8.38 -25.17
CA PHE A 26 13.66 -7.62 -24.80
C PHE A 26 13.16 -6.80 -26.01
N SER A 27 11.87 -6.92 -26.33
CA SER A 27 11.23 -6.14 -27.40
C SER A 27 9.88 -5.62 -26.94
N ASN A 28 9.71 -4.30 -26.97
CA ASN A 28 8.44 -3.62 -26.71
C ASN A 28 7.67 -3.29 -28.00
N ILE A 29 8.06 -3.89 -29.14
CA ILE A 29 7.41 -3.66 -30.44
C ILE A 29 5.99 -4.26 -30.45
N LEU A 30 5.83 -5.42 -29.82
CA LEU A 30 4.54 -6.10 -29.66
C LEU A 30 4.22 -6.24 -28.19
N ALA A 31 2.99 -5.86 -27.82
CA ALA A 31 2.46 -6.04 -26.48
C ALA A 31 1.17 -6.85 -26.56
N VAL A 32 0.87 -7.59 -25.50
CA VAL A 32 -0.36 -8.39 -25.36
C VAL A 32 -0.99 -8.15 -23.99
N PRO A 33 -2.31 -8.33 -23.85
CA PRO A 33 -2.95 -8.20 -22.54
C PRO A 33 -2.34 -9.18 -21.54
N LEU A 34 -2.28 -8.74 -20.29
CA LEU A 34 -1.89 -9.61 -19.18
C LEU A 34 -2.89 -10.76 -19.01
N PRO A 35 -2.45 -11.91 -18.49
CA PRO A 35 -3.39 -12.90 -17.97
C PRO A 35 -4.22 -12.27 -16.83
N LEU A 36 -5.53 -12.40 -16.91
CA LEU A 36 -6.46 -11.78 -15.96
C LEU A 36 -7.82 -12.47 -15.96
N THR A 37 -8.60 -12.24 -14.92
CA THR A 37 -10.01 -12.65 -14.88
C THR A 37 -10.85 -11.72 -15.76
N LEU A 38 -11.72 -12.28 -16.61
CA LEU A 38 -12.58 -11.49 -17.52
C LEU A 38 -13.56 -10.61 -16.74
N LEU A 39 -14.11 -11.14 -15.65
CA LEU A 39 -15.01 -10.44 -14.74
C LEU A 39 -14.33 -10.31 -13.38
N PRO A 40 -14.73 -9.35 -12.56
CA PRO A 40 -14.11 -9.22 -11.25
C PRO A 40 -14.63 -10.33 -10.32
N SER A 41 -13.75 -11.02 -9.59
CA SER A 41 -14.13 -12.19 -8.81
C SER A 41 -14.80 -11.81 -7.48
N PRO A 42 -15.80 -12.57 -7.00
CA PRO A 42 -16.43 -12.30 -5.71
C PRO A 42 -15.53 -12.41 -4.48
N PHE A 43 -15.64 -11.43 -3.59
CA PHE A 43 -14.98 -11.30 -2.30
C PHE A 43 -15.96 -10.68 -1.29
N PRO A 44 -15.93 -11.03 0.00
CA PRO A 44 -16.84 -10.42 0.98
C PRO A 44 -16.49 -8.94 1.26
N ARG A 45 -17.50 -8.05 1.20
CA ARG A 45 -17.34 -6.61 1.45
C ARG A 45 -16.71 -6.31 2.81
N GLU A 46 -17.22 -6.92 3.87
CA GLU A 46 -16.76 -6.69 5.24
C GLU A 46 -15.28 -7.04 5.42
N LEU A 47 -14.81 -8.10 4.75
CA LEU A 47 -13.39 -8.48 4.78
C LEU A 47 -12.53 -7.51 3.97
N TYR A 48 -13.04 -6.97 2.86
CA TYR A 48 -12.32 -5.95 2.11
C TYR A 48 -12.20 -4.65 2.90
N GLU A 49 -13.30 -4.17 3.48
CA GLU A 49 -13.33 -2.95 4.29
C GLU A 49 -12.38 -3.10 5.49
N HIS A 50 -12.37 -4.27 6.13
CA HIS A 50 -11.39 -4.58 7.17
C HIS A 50 -9.93 -4.52 6.68
N ALA A 51 -9.63 -5.06 5.49
CA ALA A 51 -8.29 -5.00 4.90
C ALA A 51 -7.85 -3.56 4.61
N VAL A 52 -8.77 -2.71 4.13
CA VAL A 52 -8.52 -1.28 3.90
C VAL A 52 -8.30 -0.55 5.23
N ASP A 53 -9.16 -0.80 6.21
CA ASP A 53 -9.16 -0.10 7.50
C ASP A 53 -7.87 -0.34 8.30
N VAL A 54 -7.25 -1.52 8.15
CA VAL A 54 -6.01 -1.89 8.87
C VAL A 54 -4.73 -1.53 8.10
N GLN A 55 -4.83 -1.18 6.81
CA GLN A 55 -3.66 -1.01 5.94
C GLN A 55 -2.74 0.10 6.43
N GLN A 56 -3.29 1.24 6.87
CA GLN A 56 -2.49 2.38 7.32
C GLN A 56 -1.66 2.01 8.55
N GLN A 57 -2.28 1.34 9.53
CA GLN A 57 -1.65 0.90 10.76
C GLN A 57 -0.58 -0.16 10.50
N LEU A 58 -0.81 -1.06 9.53
CA LEU A 58 0.22 -1.98 9.06
C LEU A 58 1.39 -1.23 8.41
N SER A 59 1.12 -0.23 7.58
CA SER A 59 2.18 0.59 6.96
C SER A 59 3.03 1.28 8.02
N GLU A 60 2.41 1.91 9.03
CA GLU A 60 3.14 2.50 10.16
C GLU A 60 3.94 1.46 10.96
N LEU A 61 3.33 0.29 11.23
CA LEU A 61 3.96 -0.81 11.97
C LEU A 61 5.27 -1.23 11.30
N TYR A 62 5.22 -1.55 10.01
CA TYR A 62 6.42 -1.99 9.28
C TYR A 62 7.46 -0.88 9.12
N PHE A 63 7.04 0.38 9.01
CA PHE A 63 7.98 1.51 9.02
C PHE A 63 8.72 1.63 10.35
N ARG A 64 8.01 1.44 11.48
CA ARG A 64 8.62 1.43 12.83
C ARG A 64 9.56 0.25 13.02
N ILE A 65 9.21 -0.93 12.49
CA ILE A 65 10.09 -2.11 12.50
C ILE A 65 11.36 -1.84 11.70
N ALA A 66 11.23 -1.29 10.49
CA ALA A 66 12.37 -0.90 9.66
C ALA A 66 13.27 0.17 10.33
N SER A 67 12.70 0.96 11.22
CA SER A 67 13.42 1.98 12.00
C SER A 67 14.17 1.40 13.22
N ASP A 68 13.82 0.20 13.69
CA ASP A 68 14.44 -0.46 14.86
C ASP A 68 15.57 -1.41 14.41
N HIS A 69 16.79 -0.88 14.32
CA HIS A 69 17.97 -1.63 13.86
C HIS A 69 18.24 -2.88 14.71
N GLU A 70 18.28 -2.73 16.03
CA GLU A 70 18.57 -3.82 16.95
C GLU A 70 17.55 -4.95 16.84
N PHE A 71 16.27 -4.60 16.73
CA PHE A 71 15.21 -5.59 16.52
C PHE A 71 15.39 -6.37 15.22
N LEU A 72 15.69 -5.70 14.11
CA LEU A 72 15.94 -6.39 12.83
C LEU A 72 17.15 -7.32 12.92
N MET A 73 18.25 -6.85 13.51
CA MET A 73 19.48 -7.63 13.64
C MET A 73 19.27 -8.86 14.53
N ASP A 74 18.58 -8.70 15.66
CA ASP A 74 18.28 -9.81 16.57
C ASP A 74 17.33 -10.83 15.95
N SER A 75 16.28 -10.36 15.27
CA SER A 75 15.27 -11.23 14.64
C SER A 75 15.81 -12.09 13.51
N LEU A 76 16.87 -11.62 12.83
CA LEU A 76 17.45 -12.26 11.65
C LEU A 76 18.79 -12.98 11.92
N LYS A 77 19.32 -12.92 13.16
CA LYS A 77 20.66 -13.45 13.51
C LYS A 77 20.85 -14.94 13.20
N ASP A 78 19.78 -15.72 13.30
CA ASP A 78 19.81 -17.16 13.02
C ASP A 78 19.52 -17.47 11.56
N VAL A 79 18.66 -16.67 10.90
CA VAL A 79 18.38 -16.76 9.45
C VAL A 79 19.66 -16.67 8.64
N ILE A 80 20.48 -15.65 8.91
CA ILE A 80 21.69 -15.37 8.12
C ILE A 80 22.79 -16.43 8.24
N LYS A 81 22.67 -17.38 9.19
CA LYS A 81 23.59 -18.51 9.30
C LYS A 81 23.35 -19.59 8.24
N SER A 82 22.15 -19.60 7.66
CA SER A 82 21.72 -20.60 6.67
C SER A 82 21.18 -20.00 5.38
N ASP A 83 20.99 -18.68 5.33
CA ASP A 83 20.60 -17.95 4.12
C ASP A 83 21.69 -16.92 3.73
N PRO A 84 22.58 -17.27 2.78
CA PRO A 84 23.64 -16.38 2.33
C PRO A 84 23.14 -15.10 1.67
N PHE A 85 21.97 -15.14 1.01
CA PHE A 85 21.39 -13.98 0.35
C PHE A 85 20.94 -12.94 1.39
N MET A 86 20.19 -13.38 2.40
CA MET A 86 19.79 -12.54 3.52
C MET A 86 21.00 -12.05 4.34
N ALA A 87 22.05 -12.85 4.45
CA ALA A 87 23.29 -12.45 5.12
C ALA A 87 23.93 -11.21 4.47
N ARG A 88 23.89 -11.10 3.14
CA ARG A 88 24.38 -9.92 2.40
C ARG A 88 23.57 -8.68 2.72
N PHE A 89 22.24 -8.78 2.76
CA PHE A 89 21.41 -7.64 3.12
C PHE A 89 21.67 -7.15 4.56
N VAL A 90 21.76 -8.08 5.51
CA VAL A 90 22.08 -7.76 6.89
C VAL A 90 23.49 -7.16 7.02
N GLN A 91 24.46 -7.63 6.24
CA GLN A 91 25.81 -7.06 6.22
C GLN A 91 25.80 -5.59 5.78
N ILE A 92 25.07 -5.25 4.71
CA ILE A 92 24.95 -3.87 4.24
C ILE A 92 24.20 -3.02 5.26
N ALA A 93 23.12 -3.52 5.85
CA ALA A 93 22.38 -2.81 6.90
C ALA A 93 23.26 -2.48 8.12
N LYS A 94 24.12 -3.42 8.54
CA LYS A 94 25.10 -3.20 9.61
C LYS A 94 26.17 -2.19 9.23
N LEU A 95 26.67 -2.25 7.98
CA LEU A 95 27.66 -1.30 7.47
C LEU A 95 27.13 0.13 7.51
N VAL A 96 25.94 0.37 6.95
CA VAL A 96 25.30 1.70 6.92
C VAL A 96 25.01 2.21 8.33
N HIS A 97 24.54 1.34 9.22
CA HIS A 97 24.30 1.72 10.62
C HIS A 97 25.60 2.13 11.33
N ALA A 98 26.70 1.38 11.12
CA ALA A 98 27.99 1.67 11.73
C ALA A 98 28.68 2.91 11.15
N GLU A 99 28.51 3.18 9.85
CA GLU A 99 29.04 4.38 9.18
C GLU A 99 28.30 5.65 9.60
N GLY A 100 27.03 5.50 10.00
CA GLY A 100 26.10 6.60 10.26
C GLY A 100 25.19 6.82 9.05
N VAL A 101 23.89 6.94 9.31
CA VAL A 101 22.87 7.06 8.27
C VAL A 101 22.93 8.46 7.63
N HIS A 102 23.43 8.54 6.39
CA HIS A 102 23.53 9.80 5.63
C HIS A 102 22.18 10.27 5.05
N GLN A 103 21.31 9.34 4.65
CA GLN A 103 19.94 9.64 4.24
C GLN A 103 18.92 9.00 5.19
N PRO A 104 18.32 9.76 6.12
CA PRO A 104 17.32 9.23 7.02
C PRO A 104 15.94 9.10 6.39
N LEU A 105 15.65 9.79 5.27
CA LEU A 105 14.37 9.69 4.58
C LEU A 105 14.29 8.38 3.80
N ALA A 106 13.16 7.70 3.92
CA ALA A 106 12.84 6.52 3.13
C ALA A 106 11.41 6.62 2.59
N VAL A 107 11.21 6.04 1.40
CA VAL A 107 9.87 5.85 0.84
C VAL A 107 9.51 4.38 1.01
N GLN A 108 8.50 4.13 1.81
CA GLN A 108 7.90 2.82 1.93
C GLN A 108 6.73 2.73 0.95
N LEU A 109 6.89 1.88 -0.04
CA LEU A 109 5.78 1.38 -0.82
C LEU A 109 5.48 -0.01 -0.26
N GLN A 110 4.24 -0.26 0.12
CA GLN A 110 3.84 -1.50 0.76
C GLN A 110 2.62 -2.08 0.04
N ARG A 111 2.58 -3.41 -0.07
CA ARG A 111 1.35 -4.15 -0.33
C ARG A 111 1.15 -5.21 0.75
N SER A 112 -0.05 -5.29 1.30
CA SER A 112 -0.43 -6.35 2.23
C SER A 112 -1.43 -7.27 1.54
N ASP A 113 -1.10 -8.56 1.49
CA ASP A 113 -1.84 -9.55 0.72
C ASP A 113 -2.66 -10.44 1.65
N TYR A 114 -3.92 -10.69 1.29
CA TYR A 114 -4.90 -11.38 2.13
C TYR A 114 -5.70 -12.41 1.35
N MET A 115 -6.16 -13.45 2.03
CA MET A 115 -7.18 -14.37 1.53
C MET A 115 -8.36 -14.44 2.50
N ALA A 116 -9.55 -14.72 1.96
CA ALA A 116 -10.71 -15.06 2.78
C ALA A 116 -10.59 -16.52 3.23
N HIS A 117 -10.32 -16.73 4.52
CA HIS A 117 -10.19 -18.05 5.13
C HIS A 117 -11.55 -18.58 5.55
N LEU A 118 -11.90 -19.77 5.08
CA LEU A 118 -13.07 -20.53 5.54
C LEU A 118 -12.68 -21.37 6.77
N GLU A 119 -13.17 -20.93 7.94
CA GLU A 119 -12.94 -21.60 9.23
C GLU A 119 -13.54 -23.01 9.22
N PRO A 120 -12.74 -24.07 9.42
CA PRO A 120 -13.25 -25.44 9.36
C PRO A 120 -14.24 -25.79 10.49
N SER A 121 -14.19 -25.06 11.60
CA SER A 121 -14.98 -25.32 12.80
C SER A 121 -16.46 -24.93 12.65
N ASP A 122 -16.74 -23.78 12.04
CA ASP A 122 -18.08 -23.21 11.94
C ASP A 122 -18.47 -22.72 10.54
N GLY A 123 -17.55 -22.76 9.57
CA GLY A 123 -17.79 -22.32 8.20
C GLY A 123 -17.87 -20.81 8.01
N THR A 124 -17.44 -20.01 9.00
CA THR A 124 -17.36 -18.55 8.88
C THR A 124 -16.15 -18.14 8.02
N LEU A 125 -16.21 -16.93 7.47
CA LEU A 125 -15.11 -16.35 6.69
C LEU A 125 -14.35 -15.33 7.53
N ALA A 126 -13.02 -15.46 7.57
CA ALA A 126 -12.12 -14.52 8.21
C ALA A 126 -11.10 -13.96 7.23
N LEU A 127 -10.72 -12.69 7.37
CA LEU A 127 -9.63 -12.10 6.60
C LEU A 127 -8.29 -12.59 7.18
N LYS A 128 -7.47 -13.26 6.37
CA LYS A 128 -6.15 -13.74 6.80
C LYS A 128 -5.05 -13.21 5.89
N GLN A 129 -4.05 -12.59 6.50
CA GLN A 129 -2.87 -12.06 5.82
C GLN A 129 -1.98 -13.20 5.36
N VAL A 130 -1.69 -13.23 4.06
CA VAL A 130 -0.76 -14.17 3.43
C VAL A 130 0.66 -13.70 3.69
N GLU A 131 0.94 -12.43 3.37
CA GLU A 131 2.23 -11.78 3.48
C GLU A 131 2.14 -10.26 3.45
N VAL A 132 3.26 -9.60 3.74
CA VAL A 132 3.48 -8.17 3.52
C VAL A 132 4.67 -8.03 2.60
N ASN A 133 4.55 -7.13 1.63
CA ASN A 133 5.56 -6.86 0.61
C ASN A 133 5.99 -5.40 0.71
N ILE A 134 7.25 -5.15 1.04
CA ILE A 134 7.89 -3.83 1.06
C ILE A 134 9.18 -3.96 0.26
N GLY A 135 9.09 -3.66 -1.03
CA GLY A 135 10.07 -4.15 -1.99
C GLY A 135 10.02 -3.41 -3.31
N PRO A 136 10.83 -3.87 -4.26
CA PRO A 136 10.44 -3.98 -5.66
C PRO A 136 8.98 -4.41 -5.84
N LEU A 137 8.09 -3.44 -5.85
CA LEU A 137 6.65 -3.66 -5.93
C LEU A 137 6.18 -3.34 -7.35
N GLY A 138 5.89 -4.40 -8.11
CA GLY A 138 5.11 -4.32 -9.34
C GLY A 138 3.60 -4.35 -9.06
N GLY A 139 2.82 -3.89 -10.02
CA GLY A 139 1.37 -4.07 -10.04
C GLY A 139 0.48 -2.86 -9.73
N PRO A 140 0.87 -1.75 -9.10
CA PRO A 140 0.07 -0.53 -8.99
C PRO A 140 -0.61 -0.05 -10.29
N GLY A 141 0.12 -0.06 -11.40
CA GLY A 141 -0.34 0.25 -12.75
C GLY A 141 -1.34 -0.77 -13.26
N PHE A 142 -1.00 -2.06 -13.19
CA PHE A 142 -1.90 -3.15 -13.57
C PHE A 142 -3.17 -3.16 -12.73
N ALA A 143 -3.07 -2.89 -11.43
CA ALA A 143 -4.19 -2.80 -10.53
C ALA A 143 -5.16 -1.69 -10.97
N THR A 144 -4.61 -0.51 -11.25
CA THR A 144 -5.41 0.60 -11.79
C THR A 144 -6.08 0.24 -13.12
N GLY A 145 -5.38 -0.48 -14.00
CA GLY A 145 -5.89 -0.95 -15.29
C GLY A 145 -6.98 -2.01 -15.18
N VAL A 146 -6.78 -3.06 -14.38
CA VAL A 146 -7.75 -4.12 -14.11
C VAL A 146 -9.03 -3.54 -13.52
N SER A 147 -8.92 -2.64 -12.54
CA SER A 147 -10.06 -1.91 -11.98
C SER A 147 -10.91 -1.22 -13.06
N LYS A 148 -10.27 -0.59 -14.05
CA LYS A 148 -10.96 0.03 -15.19
C LYS A 148 -11.60 -1.02 -16.11
N LEU A 149 -10.85 -2.07 -16.47
CA LEU A 149 -11.33 -3.16 -17.33
C LEU A 149 -12.56 -3.83 -16.73
N HIS A 150 -12.49 -4.23 -15.47
CA HIS A 150 -13.57 -4.92 -14.78
C HIS A 150 -14.83 -4.09 -14.65
N ARG A 151 -14.73 -2.80 -14.29
CA ARG A 151 -15.89 -1.89 -14.33
C ARG A 151 -16.52 -1.85 -15.71
N LYS A 152 -15.70 -1.75 -16.76
CA LYS A 152 -16.17 -1.74 -18.13
C LYS A 152 -16.83 -3.07 -18.53
N MET A 153 -16.35 -4.20 -18.02
CA MET A 153 -16.95 -5.51 -18.27
C MET A 153 -18.30 -5.66 -17.58
N LEU A 154 -18.44 -5.15 -16.35
CA LEU A 154 -19.73 -5.08 -15.65
C LEU A 154 -20.74 -4.26 -16.45
N ASP A 155 -20.36 -3.07 -16.94
CA ASP A 155 -21.22 -2.25 -17.81
C ASP A 155 -21.67 -3.02 -19.06
N LYS A 156 -20.74 -3.75 -19.70
CA LYS A 156 -21.05 -4.55 -20.90
C LYS A 156 -22.01 -5.69 -20.61
N VAL A 157 -21.85 -6.40 -19.49
CA VAL A 157 -22.79 -7.43 -19.06
C VAL A 157 -24.19 -6.85 -18.86
N ALA A 158 -24.29 -5.67 -18.22
CA ALA A 158 -25.56 -4.99 -17.98
C ALA A 158 -26.28 -4.59 -19.28
N ILE A 159 -25.53 -4.04 -20.24
CA ILE A 159 -26.07 -3.66 -21.56
C ILE A 159 -26.58 -4.90 -22.31
N VAL A 160 -25.77 -5.96 -22.40
CA VAL A 160 -26.13 -7.18 -23.16
C VAL A 160 -27.34 -7.89 -22.55
N ARG A 161 -27.52 -7.81 -21.23
CA ARG A 161 -28.67 -8.39 -20.52
C ARG A 161 -29.89 -7.46 -20.42
N GLY A 162 -29.86 -6.30 -21.08
CA GLY A 162 -30.99 -5.37 -21.18
C GLY A 162 -31.43 -4.80 -19.83
N GLY A 163 -30.48 -4.52 -18.93
CA GLY A 163 -30.76 -4.02 -17.57
C GLY A 163 -31.45 -5.02 -16.64
N ARG A 164 -31.81 -6.22 -17.12
CA ARG A 164 -32.37 -7.32 -16.31
C ARG A 164 -31.25 -8.10 -15.62
N LEU A 165 -30.49 -7.44 -14.78
CA LEU A 165 -29.60 -8.08 -13.81
C LEU A 165 -30.29 -8.05 -12.45
N ALA A 166 -31.29 -8.92 -12.26
CA ALA A 166 -31.62 -9.42 -10.93
C ALA A 166 -30.61 -10.49 -10.47
N MET A 167 -29.48 -10.63 -11.21
CA MET A 167 -28.38 -11.56 -10.96
C MET A 167 -27.05 -10.73 -10.88
N LEU A 168 -26.17 -10.94 -9.86
CA LEU A 168 -24.90 -10.26 -9.40
C LEU A 168 -24.85 -9.23 -8.21
N ALA A 169 -24.57 -9.64 -6.95
CA ALA A 169 -24.38 -8.78 -5.74
C ALA A 169 -23.90 -9.53 -4.50
N ASN A 170 -23.56 -8.68 -3.53
CA ASN A 170 -22.80 -8.93 -2.31
C ASN A 170 -21.42 -9.56 -2.51
N ALA A 171 -20.96 -9.56 -3.76
CA ALA A 171 -19.58 -9.77 -4.17
C ALA A 171 -18.88 -8.41 -4.32
N TYR A 172 -18.02 -8.06 -3.37
CA TYR A 172 -16.94 -7.11 -3.59
C TYR A 172 -15.94 -7.74 -4.56
N ALA A 173 -15.31 -6.98 -5.44
CA ALA A 173 -14.45 -7.61 -6.44
C ALA A 173 -13.11 -6.87 -6.51
N PRO A 174 -12.09 -7.36 -5.79
CA PRO A 174 -10.84 -6.67 -5.67
C PRO A 174 -10.13 -6.61 -7.01
N VAL A 175 -9.13 -5.74 -7.04
CA VAL A 175 -8.31 -5.56 -8.21
C VAL A 175 -7.34 -6.73 -8.32
N GLU A 176 -7.68 -7.67 -9.20
CA GLU A 176 -6.96 -8.93 -9.40
C GLU A 176 -6.11 -8.87 -10.66
N VAL A 177 -4.80 -8.92 -10.49
CA VAL A 177 -3.88 -9.15 -11.60
C VAL A 177 -3.39 -10.58 -11.44
N ASN A 178 -3.70 -11.47 -12.39
CA ASN A 178 -3.25 -12.86 -12.34
C ASN A 178 -1.94 -12.97 -13.10
N ILE A 179 -0.82 -12.77 -12.41
CA ILE A 179 0.48 -13.10 -12.96
C ILE A 179 0.93 -14.31 -12.17
N GLY A 180 1.29 -15.38 -12.87
CA GLY A 180 1.79 -16.60 -12.24
C GLY A 180 3.08 -16.37 -11.41
N PRO A 181 3.95 -17.37 -11.24
CA PRO A 181 5.10 -17.33 -10.31
C PRO A 181 6.12 -16.20 -10.51
N LEU A 182 5.94 -15.31 -11.48
CA LEU A 182 6.88 -14.29 -11.93
C LEU A 182 6.50 -12.85 -11.53
N GLY A 183 5.51 -12.61 -10.66
CA GLY A 183 5.12 -11.21 -10.39
C GLY A 183 4.35 -10.88 -9.12
N GLY A 184 4.24 -11.80 -8.14
CA GLY A 184 3.62 -11.48 -6.85
C GLY A 184 2.24 -10.82 -6.94
N LEU A 185 1.45 -11.11 -7.98
CA LEU A 185 0.13 -10.52 -8.19
C LEU A 185 -0.87 -11.67 -8.27
N GLY A 186 -1.70 -11.78 -7.23
CA GLY A 186 -2.42 -12.98 -6.85
C GLY A 186 -3.52 -13.42 -7.82
N SER A 187 -3.32 -14.58 -8.44
CA SER A 187 -4.24 -15.74 -8.34
C SER A 187 -3.57 -16.98 -8.93
N THR A 188 -3.35 -18.02 -8.11
CA THR A 188 -2.87 -19.32 -8.61
C THR A 188 -4.06 -20.19 -9.01
N THR A 189 -3.98 -20.85 -10.17
CA THR A 189 -4.91 -21.92 -10.53
C THR A 189 -4.62 -23.15 -9.67
N CYS A 190 -5.48 -23.47 -8.72
CA CYS A 190 -5.31 -24.66 -7.89
C CYS A 190 -5.86 -25.90 -8.63
N VAL A 191 -5.00 -26.63 -9.33
CA VAL A 191 -5.33 -27.98 -9.80
C VAL A 191 -4.95 -28.97 -8.70
N SER A 192 -5.91 -29.35 -7.85
CA SER A 192 -5.77 -30.53 -7.00
C SER A 192 -7.04 -31.39 -7.07
N LYS A 193 -6.83 -32.69 -7.38
CA LYS A 193 -7.88 -33.70 -7.62
C LYS A 193 -8.81 -33.97 -6.42
N LEU A 194 -8.58 -33.33 -5.27
CA LEU A 194 -9.30 -33.55 -4.01
C LEU A 194 -10.56 -32.65 -3.86
N HIS A 195 -10.68 -31.54 -4.59
CA HIS A 195 -11.77 -30.56 -4.45
C HIS A 195 -13.15 -31.03 -4.92
N ARG A 196 -13.25 -32.17 -5.59
CA ARG A 196 -14.53 -32.70 -6.11
C ARG A 196 -15.49 -33.18 -5.02
N LYS A 197 -15.04 -33.35 -3.77
CA LYS A 197 -15.88 -33.82 -2.64
C LYS A 197 -16.30 -32.74 -1.63
N MET A 198 -15.77 -31.51 -1.72
CA MET A 198 -16.18 -30.38 -0.87
C MET A 198 -17.35 -29.55 -1.48
N LEU A 199 -17.63 -29.75 -2.77
CA LEU A 199 -18.66 -28.99 -3.50
C LEU A 199 -20.10 -29.31 -3.07
N ASP A 200 -20.35 -30.46 -2.44
CA ASP A 200 -21.68 -30.80 -1.91
C ASP A 200 -21.99 -30.07 -0.59
N LYS A 201 -21.01 -29.43 0.06
CA LYS A 201 -21.21 -28.76 1.36
C LYS A 201 -21.23 -27.24 1.32
N VAL A 202 -20.67 -26.59 0.29
CA VAL A 202 -20.66 -25.12 0.17
C VAL A 202 -21.82 -24.60 -0.68
N ALA A 203 -22.50 -25.47 -1.43
CA ALA A 203 -23.78 -25.16 -2.09
C ALA A 203 -24.98 -25.09 -1.12
N ILE A 204 -24.78 -25.40 0.17
CA ILE A 204 -25.83 -25.44 1.20
C ILE A 204 -25.44 -24.50 2.36
N VAL A 205 -25.39 -23.20 2.09
CA VAL A 205 -25.59 -22.20 3.15
C VAL A 205 -26.74 -21.29 2.74
N ARG A 206 -27.94 -21.80 3.07
CA ARG A 206 -29.25 -21.15 3.19
C ARG A 206 -30.01 -20.82 1.89
N GLU A 207 -30.86 -21.77 1.52
CA GLU A 207 -32.22 -21.55 1.00
C GLU A 207 -32.39 -20.47 -0.09
N GLY A 208 -32.06 -20.84 -1.32
CA GLY A 208 -32.91 -20.51 -2.47
C GLY A 208 -33.17 -19.03 -2.78
N ARG A 209 -32.26 -18.11 -2.46
CA ARG A 209 -32.34 -16.71 -2.92
C ARG A 209 -31.18 -16.34 -3.83
N LEU A 210 -31.38 -16.65 -5.11
CA LEU A 210 -30.76 -16.04 -6.30
C LEU A 210 -31.06 -14.50 -6.44
N ALA A 211 -31.33 -13.80 -5.33
CA ALA A 211 -31.75 -12.39 -5.27
C ALA A 211 -30.64 -11.43 -4.83
N MET A 212 -29.44 -11.94 -4.53
CA MET A 212 -28.39 -11.17 -3.87
C MET A 212 -27.67 -10.29 -4.86
N LEU A 213 -28.34 -9.51 -5.73
CA LEU A 213 -27.80 -9.42 -7.06
C LEU A 213 -27.96 -8.09 -7.87
N ALA A 214 -28.29 -6.99 -7.19
CA ALA A 214 -28.46 -5.64 -7.73
C ALA A 214 -27.37 -4.59 -7.36
N ASN A 215 -26.27 -4.94 -6.65
CA ASN A 215 -25.31 -4.01 -6.02
C ASN A 215 -23.80 -4.36 -6.22
N ALA A 216 -23.41 -5.18 -7.22
CA ALA A 216 -22.00 -5.50 -7.47
C ALA A 216 -21.18 -4.25 -7.88
N PHE A 217 -19.99 -4.07 -7.29
CA PHE A 217 -19.13 -2.89 -7.49
C PHE A 217 -17.66 -3.32 -7.58
N ALA A 218 -16.98 -2.94 -8.65
CA ALA A 218 -15.53 -2.99 -8.72
C ALA A 218 -14.95 -1.64 -8.24
N PRO A 219 -14.09 -1.63 -7.20
CA PRO A 219 -13.53 -0.42 -6.60
C PRO A 219 -12.77 0.40 -7.62
N VAL A 220 -12.72 1.72 -7.41
CA VAL A 220 -11.76 2.57 -8.11
C VAL A 220 -10.40 2.41 -7.44
N SER A 221 -9.44 1.83 -8.17
CA SER A 221 -8.04 1.88 -7.77
C SER A 221 -7.37 3.13 -8.31
N ARG A 222 -6.60 3.79 -7.44
CA ARG A 222 -5.70 4.91 -7.77
C ARG A 222 -4.26 4.59 -7.37
N THR A 223 -3.91 3.30 -7.23
CA THR A 223 -2.63 2.88 -6.69
C THR A 223 -1.46 3.42 -7.52
N ARG A 224 -1.57 3.38 -8.86
CA ARG A 224 -0.56 3.94 -9.76
C ARG A 224 -0.31 5.43 -9.49
N GLN A 225 -1.38 6.21 -9.41
CA GLN A 225 -1.29 7.65 -9.18
C GLN A 225 -0.73 7.95 -7.78
N ASN A 226 -1.13 7.18 -6.77
CA ASN A 226 -0.61 7.33 -5.41
C ASN A 226 0.89 7.03 -5.35
N MET A 227 1.35 5.98 -6.04
CA MET A 227 2.78 5.62 -6.10
C MET A 227 3.60 6.72 -6.79
N ALA A 228 3.18 7.16 -7.98
CA ALA A 228 3.83 8.24 -8.71
C ALA A 228 3.88 9.54 -7.88
N TYR A 229 2.76 9.88 -7.23
CA TYR A 229 2.71 11.03 -6.32
C TYR A 229 3.68 10.89 -5.15
N SER A 230 3.83 9.70 -4.58
CA SER A 230 4.77 9.44 -3.47
C SER A 230 6.23 9.61 -3.88
N ILE A 231 6.61 9.05 -5.03
CA ILE A 231 7.95 9.20 -5.61
C ILE A 231 8.23 10.69 -5.86
N TYR A 232 7.27 11.41 -6.42
CA TYR A 232 7.39 12.84 -6.68
C TYR A 232 7.52 13.68 -5.39
N GLN A 233 6.73 13.41 -4.35
CA GLN A 233 6.87 14.12 -3.08
C GLN A 233 8.21 13.85 -2.39
N ALA A 234 8.74 12.62 -2.50
CA ALA A 234 10.06 12.30 -1.98
C ALA A 234 11.17 13.05 -2.72
N TRP A 235 11.08 13.17 -4.04
CA TRP A 235 11.98 14.01 -4.83
C TRP A 235 11.92 15.49 -4.39
N LYS A 236 10.73 16.04 -4.12
CA LYS A 236 10.59 17.41 -3.58
C LYS A 236 11.21 17.56 -2.20
N LEU A 237 11.04 16.55 -1.34
CA LEU A 237 11.62 16.48 0.00
C LEU A 237 13.16 16.47 -0.04
N PHE A 238 13.76 15.85 -1.05
CA PHE A 238 15.21 15.87 -1.26
C PHE A 238 15.74 17.30 -1.48
N GLY A 239 14.96 18.16 -2.13
CA GLY A 239 15.19 19.61 -2.14
C GLY A 239 16.18 20.13 -3.19
N ASP A 240 16.67 19.28 -4.09
CA ASP A 240 17.52 19.68 -5.23
C ASP A 240 16.74 19.56 -6.56
N PRO A 241 16.33 20.69 -7.19
CA PRO A 241 15.54 20.66 -8.42
C PRO A 241 16.31 20.19 -9.65
N LYS A 242 17.64 20.03 -9.57
CA LYS A 242 18.48 19.49 -10.66
C LYS A 242 18.79 18.00 -10.48
N ALA A 243 18.52 17.45 -9.30
CA ALA A 243 18.80 16.06 -9.03
C ALA A 243 17.80 15.15 -9.77
N ILE A 244 18.29 14.00 -10.21
CA ILE A 244 17.52 13.05 -11.02
C ILE A 244 16.85 11.98 -10.16
N LEU A 245 15.84 11.34 -10.73
CA LEU A 245 15.31 10.07 -10.24
C LEU A 245 15.98 8.92 -10.99
N LEU A 246 16.43 7.90 -10.27
CA LEU A 246 16.97 6.67 -10.83
C LEU A 246 15.97 5.54 -10.58
N PHE A 247 15.44 4.94 -11.64
CA PHE A 247 14.62 3.73 -11.58
C PHE A 247 15.52 2.56 -11.92
N LEU A 248 15.58 1.55 -11.05
CA LEU A 248 16.30 0.31 -11.28
C LEU A 248 15.30 -0.76 -11.71
N ASP A 249 15.22 -0.97 -13.01
CA ASP A 249 14.20 -1.80 -13.66
C ASP A 249 14.84 -2.74 -14.68
N THR A 250 14.45 -4.00 -14.65
CA THR A 250 14.85 -5.01 -15.62
C THR A 250 13.73 -5.15 -16.64
N PRO A 251 14.01 -4.99 -17.94
CA PRO A 251 12.97 -5.11 -18.95
C PRO A 251 12.29 -6.49 -18.92
N ASP A 252 11.10 -6.53 -18.32
CA ASP A 252 10.33 -7.74 -18.04
C ASP A 252 8.83 -7.51 -18.30
N LEU A 253 7.96 -8.30 -17.67
CA LEU A 253 6.51 -8.15 -17.75
C LEU A 253 6.02 -6.77 -17.24
N LEU A 254 6.69 -6.19 -16.25
CA LEU A 254 6.36 -4.95 -15.56
C LEU A 254 6.85 -3.69 -16.29
N TYR A 255 7.72 -3.84 -17.30
CA TYR A 255 8.33 -2.71 -18.02
C TYR A 255 7.34 -1.62 -18.47
N PHE A 256 6.18 -2.01 -19.02
CA PHE A 256 5.14 -1.06 -19.43
C PHE A 256 4.57 -0.27 -18.25
N GLU A 257 4.37 -0.94 -17.12
CA GLU A 257 3.89 -0.29 -15.90
C GLU A 257 4.91 0.70 -15.34
N GLN A 258 6.19 0.30 -15.26
CA GLN A 258 7.22 1.14 -14.64
C GLN A 258 7.50 2.39 -15.47
N LEU A 259 7.76 2.23 -16.77
CA LEU A 259 8.13 3.35 -17.63
C LEU A 259 6.92 4.13 -18.14
N GLN A 260 5.92 3.45 -18.69
CA GLN A 260 4.83 4.16 -19.37
C GLN A 260 3.77 4.70 -18.42
N CYS A 261 3.68 4.12 -17.23
CA CYS A 261 2.62 4.40 -16.28
C CYS A 261 3.14 5.21 -15.10
N ILE A 262 4.19 4.74 -14.42
CA ILE A 262 4.69 5.40 -13.19
C ILE A 262 5.61 6.57 -13.54
N GLN A 263 6.63 6.37 -14.37
CA GLN A 263 7.55 7.45 -14.77
C GLN A 263 6.80 8.64 -15.40
N PHE A 264 5.90 8.40 -16.37
CA PHE A 264 5.13 9.50 -16.97
C PHE A 264 4.26 10.24 -15.96
N ASP A 265 3.56 9.53 -15.06
CA ASP A 265 2.73 10.17 -14.03
C ASP A 265 3.63 11.05 -13.10
N VAL A 266 4.87 10.63 -12.79
CA VAL A 266 5.85 11.44 -12.01
C VAL A 266 6.30 12.69 -12.78
N GLU A 267 6.69 12.55 -14.04
CA GLU A 267 7.14 13.66 -14.88
C GLU A 267 6.00 14.66 -15.12
N GLU A 268 4.77 14.18 -15.29
CA GLU A 268 3.57 15.01 -15.43
C GLU A 268 3.31 15.83 -14.16
N LEU A 269 3.37 15.21 -12.97
CA LEU A 269 3.25 15.92 -11.70
C LEU A 269 4.32 17.01 -11.55
N GLY A 270 5.57 16.69 -11.90
CA GLY A 270 6.65 17.67 -11.94
C GLY A 270 6.32 18.85 -12.85
N LYS A 271 5.91 18.57 -14.09
CA LYS A 271 5.56 19.59 -15.08
C LYS A 271 4.40 20.48 -14.63
N GLN A 272 3.37 19.91 -13.99
CA GLN A 272 2.22 20.65 -13.47
C GLN A 272 2.63 21.69 -12.42
N GLU A 273 3.68 21.42 -11.64
CA GLU A 273 4.23 22.33 -10.64
C GLU A 273 5.41 23.18 -11.15
N GLY A 274 5.74 23.11 -12.44
CA GLY A 274 6.83 23.89 -13.05
C GLY A 274 8.24 23.32 -12.80
N HIS A 275 8.33 22.04 -12.44
CA HIS A 275 9.58 21.32 -12.27
C HIS A 275 9.88 20.44 -13.49
N LEU A 276 11.16 20.35 -13.86
CA LEU A 276 11.63 19.39 -14.85
C LEU A 276 12.25 18.20 -14.13
N VAL A 277 11.41 17.23 -13.76
CA VAL A 277 11.88 15.99 -13.12
C VAL A 277 12.46 15.09 -14.20
N VAL A 278 13.75 14.74 -14.07
CA VAL A 278 14.43 13.84 -15.01
C VAL A 278 14.49 12.46 -14.38
N VAL A 279 13.88 11.48 -15.04
CA VAL A 279 13.93 10.06 -14.66
C VAL A 279 14.90 9.33 -15.60
N LEU A 280 15.86 8.60 -15.02
CA LEU A 280 16.67 7.63 -15.75
C LEU A 280 16.25 6.23 -15.29
N SER A 281 15.84 5.38 -16.23
CA SER A 281 15.63 3.96 -15.95
C SER A 281 16.79 3.14 -16.49
N LEU A 282 17.36 2.30 -15.64
CA LEU A 282 18.54 1.48 -15.93
C LEU A 282 18.41 0.14 -15.23
N THR A 283 19.00 -0.90 -15.81
CA THR A 283 19.23 -2.14 -15.06
C THR A 283 20.25 -1.91 -13.94
N PHE A 284 20.25 -2.80 -12.94
CA PHE A 284 21.26 -2.80 -11.87
C PHE A 284 22.71 -2.77 -12.41
N VAL A 285 22.95 -3.53 -13.47
CA VAL A 285 24.25 -3.66 -14.15
C VAL A 285 24.65 -2.37 -14.86
N GLU A 286 23.72 -1.67 -15.50
CA GLU A 286 23.99 -0.40 -16.17
C GLU A 286 24.22 0.73 -15.18
N ALA A 287 23.40 0.81 -14.13
CA ALA A 287 23.57 1.78 -13.07
C ALA A 287 24.95 1.62 -12.40
N SER A 288 25.35 0.40 -12.05
CA SER A 288 26.66 0.12 -11.44
C SER A 288 27.87 0.45 -12.32
N LYS A 289 27.71 0.69 -13.64
CA LYS A 289 28.79 1.17 -14.53
C LYS A 289 28.96 2.68 -14.49
N ARG A 290 27.92 3.40 -14.09
CA ARG A 290 27.77 4.85 -14.32
C ARG A 290 27.65 5.65 -13.04
N MET A 291 27.35 4.99 -11.94
CA MET A 291 27.24 5.61 -10.62
C MET A 291 28.60 5.79 -9.95
N SER A 292 28.69 6.82 -9.13
CA SER A 292 29.82 7.07 -8.23
C SER A 292 29.32 7.70 -6.93
N LEU A 293 29.99 7.41 -5.83
CA LEU A 293 29.71 7.97 -4.51
C LEU A 293 30.79 8.97 -4.10
N ASP A 294 30.39 10.15 -3.63
CA ASP A 294 31.31 11.15 -3.08
C ASP A 294 31.69 10.81 -1.63
N GLU A 295 32.52 9.78 -1.45
CA GLU A 295 32.99 9.33 -0.13
C GLU A 295 33.86 10.37 0.59
N THR A 296 34.43 11.32 -0.15
CA THR A 296 35.26 12.39 0.42
C THR A 296 34.46 13.61 0.86
N GLY A 297 33.21 13.73 0.40
CA GLY A 297 32.32 14.85 0.66
C GLY A 297 31.12 14.45 1.51
N ASP A 298 29.93 14.67 0.99
CA ASP A 298 28.67 14.46 1.71
C ASP A 298 27.99 13.12 1.39
N PHE A 299 28.71 12.16 0.78
CA PHE A 299 28.15 10.88 0.33
C PHE A 299 27.05 11.04 -0.73
N SER A 300 27.10 12.11 -1.53
CA SER A 300 26.22 12.23 -2.70
C SER A 300 26.43 11.12 -3.72
N LEU A 301 25.32 10.52 -4.17
CA LEU A 301 25.29 9.62 -5.32
C LEU A 301 25.21 10.44 -6.61
N TYR A 302 26.11 10.16 -7.53
CA TYR A 302 26.14 10.78 -8.85
C TYR A 302 25.97 9.73 -9.95
N MET A 303 25.26 10.11 -11.00
CA MET A 303 25.20 9.39 -12.27
C MET A 303 26.03 10.13 -13.31
N ASP A 304 26.83 9.40 -14.09
CA ASP A 304 27.71 9.93 -15.14
C ASP A 304 28.70 11.01 -14.61
N GLY A 305 29.03 10.95 -13.32
CA GLY A 305 29.97 11.86 -12.64
C GLY A 305 29.46 13.29 -12.40
N ASN A 306 28.26 13.67 -12.86
CA ASN A 306 27.77 15.06 -12.73
C ASN A 306 26.28 15.23 -12.41
N LYS A 307 25.47 14.18 -12.49
CA LYS A 307 24.03 14.25 -12.16
C LYS A 307 23.81 13.70 -10.76
N ARG A 308 23.51 14.57 -9.80
CA ARG A 308 23.16 14.13 -8.44
C ARG A 308 21.87 13.31 -8.48
N VAL A 309 21.82 12.20 -7.77
CA VAL A 309 20.64 11.35 -7.67
C VAL A 309 19.86 11.71 -6.40
N ALA A 310 18.60 12.11 -6.54
CA ALA A 310 17.73 12.47 -5.42
C ALA A 310 17.09 11.23 -4.79
N LEU A 311 16.61 10.32 -5.64
CA LEU A 311 15.95 9.10 -5.20
C LEU A 311 16.27 7.94 -6.15
N VAL A 312 16.48 6.78 -5.56
CA VAL A 312 16.59 5.49 -6.25
C VAL A 312 15.32 4.69 -5.98
N HIS A 313 14.52 4.49 -7.02
CA HIS A 313 13.37 3.61 -6.98
C HIS A 313 13.79 2.23 -7.47
N ILE A 314 13.74 1.25 -6.58
CA ILE A 314 14.25 -0.09 -6.85
C ILE A 314 13.07 -1.01 -7.17
N THR A 315 13.02 -1.55 -8.39
CA THR A 315 12.01 -2.50 -8.86
C THR A 315 12.56 -3.88 -9.22
N ASP A 316 13.84 -4.10 -8.94
CA ASP A 316 14.53 -5.40 -8.93
C ASP A 316 15.33 -5.60 -7.62
N GLY A 317 15.89 -6.78 -7.38
CA GLY A 317 16.80 -7.06 -6.27
C GLY A 317 16.17 -7.88 -5.14
N ASN A 318 15.15 -8.67 -5.43
CA ASN A 318 14.48 -9.56 -4.47
C ASN A 318 14.89 -11.03 -4.60
N SER A 319 15.63 -11.39 -5.67
CA SER A 319 16.08 -12.76 -5.89
C SER A 319 17.61 -12.85 -5.95
N PRO A 320 18.21 -13.97 -5.54
CA PRO A 320 19.65 -14.20 -5.71
C PRO A 320 20.11 -14.12 -7.17
N ASP A 321 19.24 -14.47 -8.12
CA ASP A 321 19.55 -14.48 -9.56
C ASP A 321 19.75 -13.07 -10.13
N GLU A 322 19.22 -12.04 -9.46
CA GLU A 322 19.45 -10.62 -9.78
C GLU A 322 20.79 -10.11 -9.23
N PHE A 323 21.50 -10.90 -8.43
CA PHE A 323 22.84 -10.60 -7.92
C PHE A 323 23.86 -11.68 -8.35
N PRO A 324 24.08 -11.87 -9.66
CA PRO A 324 24.96 -12.94 -10.15
C PRO A 324 26.44 -12.68 -9.80
N THR A 325 26.83 -11.43 -9.49
CA THR A 325 28.21 -11.06 -9.18
C THR A 325 28.32 -10.07 -8.02
N GLU A 326 29.56 -9.79 -7.57
CA GLU A 326 29.84 -8.75 -6.57
C GLU A 326 29.53 -7.33 -7.04
N ARG A 327 29.36 -7.14 -8.34
CA ARG A 327 29.08 -5.84 -8.94
C ARG A 327 27.75 -5.28 -8.46
N GLU A 328 26.71 -6.11 -8.47
CA GLU A 328 25.37 -5.73 -8.05
C GLU A 328 25.35 -5.42 -6.54
N TRP A 329 26.00 -6.24 -5.72
CA TRP A 329 26.14 -5.97 -4.29
C TRP A 329 26.89 -4.67 -3.99
N THR A 330 27.97 -4.39 -4.74
CA THR A 330 28.73 -3.15 -4.59
C THR A 330 27.88 -1.93 -4.92
N ALA A 331 27.07 -2.01 -5.98
CA ALA A 331 26.19 -0.92 -6.36
C ALA A 331 25.03 -0.73 -5.37
N LEU A 332 24.42 -1.81 -4.84
CA LEU A 332 23.43 -1.68 -3.76
C LEU A 332 24.04 -1.01 -2.53
N THR A 333 25.23 -1.47 -2.12
CA THR A 333 25.97 -0.90 -0.99
C THR A 333 26.26 0.59 -1.19
N MET A 334 26.62 0.99 -2.43
CA MET A 334 26.84 2.38 -2.79
C MET A 334 25.57 3.23 -2.65
N MET A 335 24.42 2.72 -3.11
CA MET A 335 23.14 3.42 -3.00
C MET A 335 22.73 3.59 -1.53
N GLU A 336 22.82 2.52 -0.74
CA GLU A 336 22.44 2.50 0.68
C GLU A 336 23.30 3.40 1.56
N ARG A 337 24.59 3.58 1.21
CA ARG A 337 25.50 4.51 1.88
C ARG A 337 25.31 5.97 1.44
N SER A 338 24.56 6.22 0.38
CA SER A 338 24.48 7.56 -0.20
C SER A 338 23.48 8.48 0.50
N THR A 339 23.48 9.76 0.09
CA THR A 339 22.41 10.70 0.45
C THR A 339 21.14 10.54 -0.39
N ALA A 340 21.09 9.66 -1.40
CA ALA A 340 19.87 9.46 -2.18
C ALA A 340 18.78 8.80 -1.33
N ILE A 341 17.52 9.22 -1.50
CA ILE A 341 16.37 8.57 -0.87
C ILE A 341 16.14 7.23 -1.57
N LEU A 342 15.95 6.15 -0.82
CA LEU A 342 15.71 4.83 -1.40
C LEU A 342 14.24 4.40 -1.23
N SER A 343 13.71 3.74 -2.27
CA SER A 343 12.33 3.25 -2.36
C SER A 343 12.29 1.83 -2.93
N PRO A 344 12.39 0.79 -2.08
CA PRO A 344 12.70 0.83 -0.66
C PRO A 344 14.22 0.89 -0.38
N ASN A 345 14.58 1.13 0.87
CA ASN A 345 15.94 0.85 1.37
C ASN A 345 16.02 -0.54 2.03
N ILE A 346 17.22 -0.94 2.41
CA ILE A 346 17.50 -2.30 2.86
C ILE A 346 16.80 -2.65 4.17
N ARG A 347 16.62 -1.69 5.07
CA ARG A 347 15.89 -1.94 6.33
C ARG A 347 14.40 -2.15 6.09
N LEU A 348 13.83 -1.45 5.10
CA LEU A 348 12.46 -1.70 4.64
C LEU A 348 12.34 -3.11 4.04
N LEU A 349 13.27 -3.53 3.18
CA LEU A 349 13.33 -4.89 2.63
C LEU A 349 13.41 -5.96 3.74
N LEU A 350 14.31 -5.78 4.70
CA LEU A 350 14.46 -6.71 5.83
C LEU A 350 13.20 -6.79 6.70
N SER A 351 12.46 -5.67 6.82
CA SER A 351 11.26 -5.60 7.66
C SER A 351 10.08 -6.42 7.14
N CYS A 352 9.99 -6.69 5.84
CA CYS A 352 8.89 -7.47 5.26
C CYS A 352 9.19 -8.96 5.08
N THR A 353 10.36 -9.43 5.54
CA THR A 353 10.72 -10.86 5.48
C THR A 353 9.69 -11.73 6.20
N LYS A 354 9.54 -12.97 5.73
CA LYS A 354 8.63 -13.94 6.33
C LYS A 354 9.00 -14.19 7.79
N LYS A 355 10.30 -14.14 8.13
CA LYS A 355 10.77 -14.22 9.51
C LYS A 355 10.21 -13.10 10.38
N ILE A 356 10.26 -11.84 9.93
CA ILE A 356 9.72 -10.72 10.71
C ILE A 356 8.20 -10.85 10.88
N GLN A 357 7.46 -11.23 9.83
CA GLN A 357 6.02 -11.51 9.93
C GLN A 357 5.73 -12.58 11.02
N GLN A 358 6.52 -13.65 11.05
CA GLN A 358 6.42 -14.70 12.08
C GLN A 358 6.75 -14.17 13.48
N VAL A 359 7.81 -13.37 13.63
CA VAL A 359 8.19 -12.79 14.93
C VAL A 359 7.06 -11.89 15.46
N LEU A 360 6.42 -11.08 14.61
CA LEU A 360 5.29 -10.23 15.02
C LEU A 360 4.09 -11.01 15.55
N ALA A 361 3.92 -12.27 15.14
CA ALA A 361 2.86 -13.13 15.65
C ALA A 361 3.13 -13.64 17.08
N LYS A 362 4.36 -13.53 17.59
CA LYS A 362 4.69 -13.89 18.98
C LYS A 362 3.99 -12.94 19.97
N PRO A 363 3.54 -13.43 21.15
CA PRO A 363 2.91 -12.59 22.17
C PRO A 363 3.79 -11.38 22.55
N GLY A 364 3.18 -10.18 22.63
CA GLY A 364 3.86 -8.94 23.01
C GLY A 364 4.62 -8.22 21.89
N MET A 365 4.83 -8.85 20.73
CA MET A 365 5.61 -8.23 19.64
C MET A 365 4.85 -7.12 18.91
N LEU A 366 3.53 -7.25 18.72
CA LEU A 366 2.72 -6.14 18.20
C LEU A 366 2.67 -4.97 19.20
N GLU A 367 2.50 -5.28 20.50
CA GLU A 367 2.46 -4.29 21.57
C GLU A 367 3.77 -3.51 21.69
N ARG A 368 4.93 -4.11 21.37
CA ARG A 368 6.21 -3.40 21.31
C ARG A 368 6.15 -2.18 20.39
N PHE A 369 5.52 -2.31 19.22
CA PHE A 369 5.46 -1.26 18.19
C PHE A 369 4.15 -0.46 18.22
N ILE A 370 3.15 -0.94 18.96
CA ILE A 370 1.83 -0.33 19.15
C ILE A 370 1.45 -0.36 20.65
N PRO A 371 2.23 0.27 21.55
CA PRO A 371 2.10 0.06 23.00
C PRO A 371 0.81 0.61 23.61
N ASN A 372 0.19 1.61 22.98
CA ASN A 372 -0.92 2.38 23.56
C ASN A 372 -2.25 2.19 22.82
N ASP A 373 -2.35 1.23 21.90
CA ASP A 373 -3.57 1.01 21.13
C ASP A 373 -3.93 -0.47 21.02
N SER A 374 -4.54 -0.98 22.09
CA SER A 374 -5.00 -2.37 22.18
C SER A 374 -6.05 -2.72 21.11
N LYS A 375 -6.80 -1.73 20.61
CA LYS A 375 -7.80 -1.94 19.56
C LYS A 375 -7.11 -2.19 18.22
N ILE A 376 -6.13 -1.38 17.85
CA ILE A 376 -5.33 -1.59 16.64
C ILE A 376 -4.56 -2.92 16.74
N VAL A 377 -3.96 -3.22 17.89
CA VAL A 377 -3.29 -4.51 18.11
C VAL A 377 -4.24 -5.68 17.87
N ALA A 378 -5.47 -5.61 18.40
CA ALA A 378 -6.47 -6.64 18.18
C ALA A 378 -6.90 -6.76 16.71
N GLN A 379 -7.08 -5.63 16.01
CA GLN A 379 -7.41 -5.59 14.58
C GLN A 379 -6.30 -6.23 13.73
N VAL A 380 -5.05 -5.78 13.88
CA VAL A 380 -3.89 -6.35 13.16
C VAL A 380 -3.76 -7.85 13.46
N ARG A 381 -3.77 -8.23 14.74
CA ARG A 381 -3.65 -9.63 15.18
C ARG A 381 -4.76 -10.51 14.62
N SER A 382 -5.98 -9.99 14.47
CA SER A 382 -7.10 -10.77 13.91
C SER A 382 -6.84 -11.24 12.47
N THR A 383 -6.02 -10.50 11.72
CA THR A 383 -5.61 -10.84 10.36
C THR A 383 -4.53 -11.93 10.31
N PHE A 384 -3.86 -12.24 11.42
CA PHE A 384 -2.80 -13.25 11.42
C PHE A 384 -3.39 -14.67 11.33
N THR A 385 -2.68 -15.51 10.61
CA THR A 385 -2.83 -16.97 10.64
C THR A 385 -1.85 -17.55 11.66
N GLY A 386 -1.88 -18.86 11.90
CA GLY A 386 -0.83 -19.52 12.68
C GLY A 386 0.54 -19.36 12.01
N LEU A 387 1.52 -18.83 12.75
CA LEU A 387 2.87 -18.53 12.27
C LEU A 387 3.90 -19.01 13.31
N TRP A 388 4.79 -19.91 12.92
CA TRP A 388 5.75 -20.55 13.81
C TRP A 388 7.18 -20.44 13.27
N GLY A 389 8.09 -20.07 14.17
CA GLY A 389 9.53 -20.21 13.95
C GLY A 389 9.95 -21.65 14.17
N LEU A 390 11.09 -22.04 13.59
CA LEU A 390 11.58 -23.42 13.58
C LEU A 390 13.01 -23.53 14.14
N GLU A 391 13.54 -22.42 14.67
CA GLU A 391 14.92 -22.30 15.16
C GLU A 391 15.12 -22.77 16.62
N GLU A 392 14.07 -22.71 17.44
CA GLU A 392 14.16 -23.01 18.87
C GLU A 392 14.14 -24.52 19.16
N ASP A 393 14.67 -24.92 20.31
CA ASP A 393 14.71 -26.33 20.77
C ASP A 393 13.68 -26.65 21.86
N ASP A 394 12.66 -25.81 21.99
CA ASP A 394 11.58 -26.00 22.94
C ASP A 394 10.55 -27.04 22.46
N GLU A 395 9.75 -27.54 23.39
CA GLU A 395 8.74 -28.57 23.10
C GLU A 395 7.65 -28.06 22.14
N ALA A 396 7.26 -26.80 22.19
CA ALA A 396 6.23 -26.27 21.29
C ALA A 396 6.71 -26.25 19.83
N THR A 397 7.99 -25.93 19.61
CA THR A 397 8.62 -25.97 18.28
C THR A 397 8.74 -27.41 17.77
N LYS A 398 9.07 -28.38 18.63
CA LYS A 398 9.10 -29.81 18.24
C LYS A 398 7.71 -30.32 17.89
N GLU A 399 6.71 -30.02 18.72
CA GLU A 399 5.32 -30.41 18.51
C GLU A 399 4.76 -29.89 17.18
N VAL A 400 5.02 -28.62 16.83
CA VAL A 400 4.53 -28.06 15.57
C VAL A 400 5.23 -28.69 14.35
N ILE A 401 6.53 -28.99 14.44
CA ILE A 401 7.27 -29.68 13.38
C ILE A 401 6.73 -31.10 13.19
N GLU A 402 6.51 -31.85 14.26
CA GLU A 402 5.93 -33.20 14.19
C GLU A 402 4.51 -33.18 13.61
N ALA A 403 3.68 -32.22 14.03
CA ALA A 403 2.34 -32.02 13.49
C ALA A 403 2.37 -31.71 11.99
N ALA A 404 3.32 -30.88 11.54
CA ALA A 404 3.49 -30.52 10.13
C ALA A 404 3.98 -31.70 9.29
N ILE A 405 4.90 -32.54 9.81
CA ILE A 405 5.33 -33.77 9.12
C ILE A 405 4.17 -34.76 9.01
N LYS A 406 3.35 -34.90 10.07
CA LYS A 406 2.23 -35.83 10.10
C LYS A 406 1.03 -35.39 9.24
N SER A 407 0.81 -34.09 9.13
CA SER A 407 -0.34 -33.51 8.41
C SER A 407 0.09 -32.29 7.60
N PRO A 408 0.91 -32.48 6.56
CA PRO A 408 1.59 -31.39 5.88
C PRO A 408 0.65 -30.51 5.05
N SER A 409 -0.50 -31.04 4.63
CA SER A 409 -1.52 -30.29 3.90
C SER A 409 -2.17 -29.16 4.72
N ASN A 410 -1.97 -29.11 6.04
CA ASN A 410 -2.43 -28.03 6.91
C ASN A 410 -1.46 -26.85 6.99
N TYR A 411 -0.28 -26.95 6.38
CA TYR A 411 0.79 -25.97 6.52
C TYR A 411 1.37 -25.57 5.16
N VAL A 412 2.04 -24.42 5.17
CA VAL A 412 2.92 -23.95 4.10
C VAL A 412 4.26 -23.64 4.75
N LEU A 413 5.32 -24.24 4.24
CA LEU A 413 6.68 -23.91 4.67
C LEU A 413 7.22 -22.83 3.73
N LYS A 414 7.76 -21.75 4.28
CA LYS A 414 8.24 -20.61 3.49
C LYS A 414 9.70 -20.30 3.82
N SER A 415 10.55 -20.18 2.81
CA SER A 415 11.87 -19.52 2.96
C SER A 415 11.72 -18.00 2.94
N GLN A 416 12.84 -17.27 3.01
CA GLN A 416 12.84 -15.80 2.95
C GLN A 416 12.78 -15.22 1.52
N LEU A 417 12.61 -16.07 0.51
CA LEU A 417 12.45 -15.62 -0.88
C LEU A 417 11.08 -14.99 -1.11
N GLU A 418 11.03 -13.98 -1.98
CA GLU A 418 9.81 -13.27 -2.35
C GLU A 418 9.10 -13.89 -3.57
N ALA A 419 7.93 -13.35 -3.92
CA ALA A 419 7.12 -13.75 -5.08
C ALA A 419 6.70 -15.24 -5.11
N GLY A 420 6.71 -15.91 -3.95
CA GLY A 420 6.28 -17.30 -3.81
C GLY A 420 7.30 -18.36 -4.25
N LEU A 421 8.51 -17.96 -4.68
CA LEU A 421 9.59 -18.87 -5.07
C LEU A 421 10.06 -19.79 -3.93
N GLY A 422 9.85 -19.36 -2.69
CA GLY A 422 10.26 -20.05 -1.47
C GLY A 422 9.19 -20.91 -0.78
N ASN A 423 8.04 -21.16 -1.42
CA ASN A 423 6.92 -21.84 -0.78
C ASN A 423 6.89 -23.34 -1.09
N PHE A 424 6.77 -24.16 -0.04
CA PHE A 424 6.59 -25.61 -0.13
C PHE A 424 5.20 -25.98 0.40
N PHE A 425 4.54 -26.90 -0.30
CA PHE A 425 3.17 -27.33 -0.01
C PHE A 425 3.07 -28.84 0.08
N ASP A 426 2.05 -29.30 0.81
CA ASP A 426 1.68 -30.72 0.86
C ASP A 426 2.91 -31.58 1.19
N GLU A 427 3.12 -32.72 0.53
CA GLU A 427 4.21 -33.65 0.87
C GLU A 427 5.61 -33.00 0.92
N GLN A 428 5.84 -31.93 0.14
CA GLN A 428 7.10 -31.19 0.14
C GLN A 428 7.42 -30.57 1.52
N VAL A 429 6.40 -30.19 2.29
CA VAL A 429 6.60 -29.66 3.65
C VAL A 429 7.22 -30.73 4.54
N ALA A 430 6.69 -31.96 4.52
CA ALA A 430 7.19 -33.05 5.33
C ALA A 430 8.61 -33.46 4.90
N GLU A 431 8.85 -33.58 3.58
CA GLU A 431 10.17 -33.90 3.02
C GLU A 431 11.23 -32.88 3.42
N MET A 432 10.92 -31.59 3.33
CA MET A 432 11.83 -30.52 3.72
C MET A 432 12.12 -30.53 5.22
N LEU A 433 11.09 -30.64 6.08
CA LEU A 433 11.28 -30.64 7.54
C LEU A 433 12.12 -31.83 8.04
N GLN A 434 12.01 -32.98 7.37
CA GLN A 434 12.82 -34.17 7.66
C GLN A 434 14.28 -34.01 7.19
N LYS A 435 14.52 -33.28 6.11
CA LYS A 435 15.85 -33.06 5.53
C LYS A 435 16.63 -31.93 6.20
N LEU A 436 15.95 -30.85 6.59
CA LEU A 436 16.59 -29.65 7.12
C LEU A 436 17.25 -29.93 8.48
N SER A 437 18.51 -29.52 8.60
CA SER A 437 19.20 -29.52 9.89
C SER A 437 18.53 -28.54 10.86
N LYS A 438 18.79 -28.68 12.16
CA LYS A 438 18.27 -27.74 13.17
C LYS A 438 18.68 -26.30 12.87
N GLN A 439 19.89 -26.09 12.37
CA GLN A 439 20.36 -24.75 12.00
C GLN A 439 19.63 -24.23 10.76
N ASP A 440 19.48 -25.05 9.72
CA ASP A 440 18.89 -24.60 8.44
C ASP A 440 17.40 -24.29 8.54
N ARG A 441 16.72 -24.86 9.54
CA ARG A 441 15.33 -24.51 9.85
C ARG A 441 15.13 -23.03 10.18
N ALA A 442 16.16 -22.33 10.68
CA ALA A 442 16.06 -20.91 11.00
C ALA A 442 15.78 -20.03 9.76
N ALA A 443 16.16 -20.48 8.56
CA ALA A 443 15.87 -19.78 7.31
C ALA A 443 14.41 -19.93 6.83
N TYR A 444 13.60 -20.72 7.53
CA TYR A 444 12.22 -21.01 7.18
C TYR A 444 11.25 -20.64 8.29
N ILE A 445 10.02 -20.35 7.90
CA ILE A 445 8.88 -20.28 8.81
C ILE A 445 7.82 -21.30 8.39
N LEU A 446 7.04 -21.76 9.36
CA LEU A 446 5.84 -22.54 9.09
C LEU A 446 4.62 -21.65 9.26
N GLN A 447 3.76 -21.64 8.25
CA GLN A 447 2.50 -20.89 8.26
C GLN A 447 1.33 -21.87 8.14
N GLN A 448 0.26 -21.63 8.90
CA GLN A 448 -1.00 -22.35 8.73
C GLN A 448 -1.53 -22.09 7.33
N ARG A 449 -1.87 -23.17 6.62
CA ARG A 449 -2.45 -23.08 5.27
C ARG A 449 -3.83 -22.44 5.37
N ILE A 450 -4.01 -21.35 4.62
CA ILE A 450 -5.31 -20.73 4.46
C ILE A 450 -6.17 -21.63 3.58
N ASN A 451 -7.37 -21.96 4.05
CA ASN A 451 -8.45 -22.57 3.28
C ASN A 451 -9.23 -21.45 2.57
N PRO A 452 -9.00 -21.16 1.28
CA PRO A 452 -9.52 -19.97 0.64
C PRO A 452 -10.96 -20.16 0.12
N LEU A 453 -11.67 -19.05 -0.08
CA LEU A 453 -12.88 -19.04 -0.89
C LEU A 453 -12.55 -19.34 -2.37
N VAL A 454 -13.18 -20.36 -2.93
CA VAL A 454 -13.06 -20.73 -4.36
C VAL A 454 -14.28 -20.26 -5.12
N VAL A 455 -14.07 -19.57 -6.24
CA VAL A 455 -15.13 -19.04 -7.11
C VAL A 455 -14.90 -19.43 -8.57
N LYS A 456 -15.96 -19.40 -9.39
CA LYS A 456 -15.86 -19.60 -10.84
C LYS A 456 -15.64 -18.28 -11.55
N ASN A 457 -14.66 -18.22 -12.44
CA ASN A 457 -14.44 -17.07 -13.32
C ASN A 457 -13.89 -17.51 -14.68
N PHE A 458 -13.86 -16.59 -15.65
CA PHE A 458 -13.22 -16.83 -16.94
C PHE A 458 -11.78 -16.29 -16.91
N MET A 459 -10.80 -17.17 -17.07
CA MET A 459 -9.41 -16.80 -17.18
C MET A 459 -9.07 -16.44 -18.62
N MET A 460 -8.70 -15.18 -18.83
CA MET A 460 -8.07 -14.72 -20.06
C MET A 460 -6.58 -14.99 -19.98
N ARG A 461 -6.03 -15.65 -21.00
CA ARG A 461 -4.61 -15.92 -21.12
C ARG A 461 -4.15 -15.52 -22.51
N GLN A 462 -2.87 -15.17 -22.64
CA GLN A 462 -2.30 -14.73 -23.90
C GLN A 462 -2.50 -15.80 -24.99
N MET A 463 -3.00 -15.36 -26.15
CA MET A 463 -3.20 -16.18 -27.34
C MET A 463 -4.06 -17.44 -27.13
N LYS A 464 -4.84 -17.50 -26.05
CA LYS A 464 -5.73 -18.62 -25.72
C LYS A 464 -7.13 -18.11 -25.46
N PRO A 465 -8.17 -18.84 -25.91
CA PRO A 465 -9.55 -18.47 -25.61
C PRO A 465 -9.79 -18.52 -24.10
N ALA A 466 -10.61 -17.61 -23.59
CA ALA A 466 -10.94 -17.55 -22.18
C ALA A 466 -11.65 -18.83 -21.72
N GLN A 467 -11.21 -19.39 -20.59
CA GLN A 467 -11.75 -20.64 -20.05
C GLN A 467 -12.37 -20.42 -18.67
N MET A 468 -13.49 -21.10 -18.41
CA MET A 468 -14.09 -21.09 -17.08
C MET A 468 -13.29 -22.00 -16.15
N GLU A 469 -12.72 -21.41 -15.10
CA GLU A 469 -11.84 -22.08 -14.15
C GLU A 469 -12.31 -21.84 -12.72
N ASP A 470 -11.88 -22.70 -11.80
CA ASP A 470 -11.91 -22.40 -10.36
C ASP A 470 -10.75 -21.44 -10.06
N VAL A 471 -11.06 -20.32 -9.43
CA VAL A 471 -10.09 -19.29 -9.05
C VAL A 471 -10.15 -19.03 -7.55
N VAL A 472 -8.99 -18.71 -6.99
CA VAL A 472 -8.81 -18.27 -5.61
C VAL A 472 -8.33 -16.83 -5.64
N ASN A 473 -8.96 -15.99 -4.81
CA ASN A 473 -8.66 -14.56 -4.77
C ASN A 473 -7.68 -14.28 -3.64
N GLU A 474 -6.60 -13.58 -3.99
CA GLU A 474 -5.68 -12.98 -3.04
C GLU A 474 -5.76 -11.45 -3.20
N LEU A 475 -6.27 -10.81 -2.15
CA LEU A 475 -6.51 -9.38 -2.08
C LEU A 475 -5.23 -8.65 -1.67
N GLY A 476 -4.67 -7.87 -2.57
CA GLY A 476 -3.58 -6.95 -2.27
C GLY A 476 -4.06 -5.52 -1.99
N ILE A 477 -3.77 -5.00 -0.80
CA ILE A 477 -4.03 -3.60 -0.43
C ILE A 477 -2.71 -2.84 -0.39
N TYR A 478 -2.64 -1.76 -1.17
CA TYR A 478 -1.43 -0.95 -1.29
C TYR A 478 -1.44 0.24 -0.32
N ALA A 479 -0.27 0.60 0.16
CA ALA A 479 0.00 1.83 0.89
C ALA A 479 1.34 2.44 0.47
N SER A 480 1.46 3.73 0.74
CA SER A 480 2.67 4.51 0.50
C SER A 480 2.91 5.40 1.71
N LEU A 481 4.15 5.47 2.19
CA LEU A 481 4.53 6.25 3.36
C LEU A 481 5.90 6.87 3.13
N ILE A 482 6.07 8.13 3.55
CA ILE A 482 7.38 8.79 3.57
C ILE A 482 7.70 9.16 5.02
N GLY A 483 8.88 8.75 5.49
CA GLY A 483 9.29 8.97 6.87
C GLY A 483 10.79 9.11 7.04
N ASN A 484 11.20 9.60 8.21
CA ASN A 484 12.57 9.65 8.68
C ASN A 484 12.83 8.44 9.59
N GLN A 485 13.58 7.44 9.10
CA GLN A 485 13.84 6.21 9.84
C GLN A 485 14.83 6.36 10.99
N SER A 486 15.60 7.44 11.05
CA SER A 486 16.50 7.69 12.20
C SER A 486 15.73 8.20 13.42
N THR A 487 14.56 8.80 13.21
CA THR A 487 13.67 9.33 14.27
C THR A 487 12.36 8.55 14.38
N ALA A 488 12.12 7.58 13.49
CA ALA A 488 10.84 6.93 13.26
C ALA A 488 9.67 7.92 13.01
N PHE A 489 9.97 9.16 12.60
CA PHE A 489 8.97 10.17 12.31
C PHE A 489 8.35 9.95 10.92
N ILE A 490 7.03 10.04 10.82
CA ILE A 490 6.30 9.84 9.57
C ILE A 490 5.81 11.20 9.06
N TYR A 491 6.24 11.61 7.86
CA TYR A 491 5.86 12.89 7.27
C TYR A 491 4.47 12.87 6.65
N ALA A 492 4.11 11.76 5.99
CA ALA A 492 2.81 11.56 5.40
C ALA A 492 2.50 10.07 5.18
N ASP A 493 1.25 9.72 5.44
CA ASP A 493 0.64 8.39 5.39
C ASP A 493 -0.58 8.33 4.44
N ASP A 494 -1.26 9.46 4.17
CA ASP A 494 -2.09 9.69 2.97
C ASP A 494 -1.58 10.92 2.18
N LEU A 495 -0.85 10.63 1.12
CA LEU A 495 -0.16 11.63 0.32
C LEU A 495 -1.12 12.45 -0.56
N ARG A 496 -2.36 12.00 -0.82
CA ARG A 496 -3.35 12.78 -1.59
C ARG A 496 -3.79 14.07 -0.87
N GLY A 497 -3.44 14.21 0.41
CA GLY A 497 -3.86 15.29 1.30
C GLY A 497 -2.82 16.37 1.60
N LEU A 498 -1.62 16.37 0.99
CA LEU A 498 -0.62 17.42 1.21
C LEU A 498 -1.03 18.74 0.54
N ASN A 499 -1.70 19.60 1.32
CA ASN A 499 -2.03 20.97 1.02
C ASN A 499 -1.98 21.81 2.31
N GLY A 500 -2.13 23.13 2.25
CA GLY A 500 -1.96 24.02 3.41
C GLY A 500 -2.74 23.66 4.69
N ASP A 501 -3.74 22.78 4.63
CA ASP A 501 -4.52 22.32 5.78
C ASP A 501 -3.82 21.22 6.60
N ASN A 502 -2.91 20.43 6.01
CA ASN A 502 -2.23 19.35 6.72
C ASN A 502 -0.94 19.77 7.43
N ALA A 503 -0.58 21.06 7.36
CA ALA A 503 0.37 21.69 8.30
C ALA A 503 -0.11 21.57 9.78
N ILE A 504 -1.42 21.50 10.01
CA ILE A 504 -1.99 21.21 11.33
C ILE A 504 -1.73 19.76 11.74
N ALA A 505 -1.77 18.81 10.80
CA ALA A 505 -1.44 17.41 11.08
C ALA A 505 0.06 17.25 11.41
N VAL A 506 0.94 18.00 10.74
CA VAL A 506 2.38 18.08 11.09
C VAL A 506 2.61 18.68 12.48
N LEU A 507 1.86 19.72 12.85
CA LEU A 507 1.88 20.30 14.21
C LEU A 507 1.31 19.32 15.27
N CYS A 508 0.24 18.59 14.94
CA CYS A 508 -0.31 17.55 15.80
C CYS A 508 0.64 16.37 15.96
N ALA A 509 1.37 15.98 14.91
CA ALA A 509 2.42 14.98 14.96
C ALA A 509 3.61 15.47 15.80
N ALA A 510 4.04 16.72 15.64
CA ALA A 510 5.08 17.33 16.48
C ALA A 510 4.69 17.34 17.97
N ASN A 511 3.41 17.54 18.29
CA ASN A 511 2.88 17.44 19.65
C ASN A 511 2.71 15.97 20.12
N LYS A 512 2.33 15.05 19.23
CA LYS A 512 2.16 13.61 19.52
C LYS A 512 3.49 12.90 19.78
N TYR A 513 4.57 13.35 19.14
CA TYR A 513 5.91 12.77 19.23
C TYR A 513 6.91 13.65 20.03
N ASP A 514 6.40 14.63 20.79
CA ASP A 514 7.15 15.52 21.70
C ASP A 514 8.38 16.22 21.08
N VAL A 515 8.24 16.68 19.83
CA VAL A 515 9.30 17.36 19.08
C VAL A 515 9.15 18.87 19.28
N ALA A 516 9.43 19.34 20.51
CA ALA A 516 9.19 20.72 20.95
C ALA A 516 9.81 21.81 20.04
N GLY A 517 10.91 21.52 19.35
CA GLY A 517 11.57 22.44 18.43
C GLY A 517 10.80 22.70 17.12
N LEU A 518 10.05 21.71 16.61
CA LEU A 518 9.32 21.83 15.34
C LEU A 518 8.03 22.64 15.52
N THR A 519 7.37 22.47 16.67
CA THR A 519 6.20 23.26 17.05
C THR A 519 6.54 24.74 17.11
N LYS A 520 7.67 25.12 17.74
CA LYS A 520 8.12 26.52 17.86
C LYS A 520 8.47 27.14 16.51
N ALA A 521 9.13 26.38 15.62
CA ALA A 521 9.51 26.82 14.29
C ALA A 521 8.32 27.13 13.34
N CYS A 522 7.21 26.41 13.48
CA CYS A 522 6.05 26.57 12.61
C CYS A 522 5.10 27.71 13.01
N VAL A 523 5.16 28.21 14.25
CA VAL A 523 4.25 29.28 14.72
C VAL A 523 4.70 30.69 14.30
N ASP A 524 6.00 30.88 14.02
CA ASP A 524 6.61 32.20 13.79
C ASP A 524 6.61 32.67 12.31
N PHE A 525 5.85 32.02 11.41
CA PHE A 525 5.94 32.23 9.96
C PHE A 525 4.90 33.23 9.38
N PRO A 526 5.26 34.17 8.47
CA PRO A 526 4.30 35.06 7.80
C PRO A 526 3.39 34.31 6.82
N LYS A 527 2.06 34.42 7.01
CA LYS A 527 1.01 33.67 6.28
C LYS A 527 1.05 33.72 4.75
N ALA A 528 1.63 34.77 4.15
CA ALA A 528 1.69 34.91 2.69
C ALA A 528 2.70 33.96 2.01
N LYS A 529 3.58 33.28 2.77
CA LYS A 529 4.62 32.38 2.25
C LYS A 529 4.35 30.89 2.51
N LEU A 530 3.18 30.52 3.03
CA LEU A 530 2.77 29.14 3.31
C LEU A 530 2.38 28.31 2.06
N SER A 531 2.63 28.81 0.85
CA SER A 531 2.35 28.08 -0.39
C SER A 531 3.38 26.97 -0.71
N ASN A 532 4.48 26.87 0.03
CA ASN A 532 5.48 25.81 -0.16
C ASN A 532 6.19 25.45 1.17
N VAL A 533 5.86 24.28 1.72
CA VAL A 533 6.32 23.80 3.03
C VAL A 533 7.82 23.48 3.08
N PHE A 534 8.45 23.22 1.93
CA PHE A 534 9.88 22.86 1.85
C PHE A 534 10.80 24.08 1.99
N VAL A 535 10.32 25.28 1.65
CA VAL A 535 11.07 26.54 1.86
C VAL A 535 11.05 26.96 3.33
N ALA A 536 9.99 26.59 4.07
CA ALA A 536 9.80 26.96 5.47
C ALA A 536 10.77 26.24 6.43
N LEU A 537 11.14 24.99 6.15
CA LEU A 537 12.05 24.19 6.97
C LEU A 537 13.50 24.71 6.93
N VAL A 538 13.94 25.29 5.82
CA VAL A 538 15.30 25.84 5.67
C VAL A 538 15.48 27.16 6.43
N GLN A 539 14.44 27.99 6.52
CA GLN A 539 14.48 29.29 7.18
C GLN A 539 14.23 29.23 8.70
N ALA A 540 13.59 28.17 9.19
CA ALA A 540 13.34 27.92 10.61
C ALA A 540 14.61 27.77 11.48
N ARG A 541 15.77 27.49 10.87
CA ARG A 541 17.05 27.41 11.60
C ARG A 541 17.57 28.75 12.15
N PHE A 542 16.98 29.89 11.78
CA PHE A 542 17.69 31.17 11.86
C PHE A 542 17.16 32.20 12.89
N LEU A 543 15.95 32.09 13.45
CA LEU A 543 15.27 33.30 13.98
C LEU A 543 14.55 33.15 15.34
N GLY A 544 15.19 32.59 16.37
CA GLY A 544 14.54 32.45 17.69
C GLY A 544 13.93 33.75 18.27
N GLN A 545 12.61 33.75 18.53
CA GLN A 545 11.89 34.22 19.75
C GLN A 545 10.38 34.47 19.54
N GLU A 546 9.64 34.56 20.66
CA GLU A 546 8.24 34.20 20.93
C GLU A 546 7.13 35.26 20.74
N ASN A 547 5.94 34.81 20.31
CA ASN A 547 4.58 35.03 20.88
C ASN A 547 3.52 35.23 19.77
N LEU A 548 2.46 34.41 19.67
CA LEU A 548 1.15 34.75 19.02
C LEU A 548 0.12 33.59 19.09
N LEU A 549 -0.79 33.59 20.09
CA LEU A 549 -1.90 32.61 20.20
C LEU A 549 -3.33 33.22 20.15
N ARG A 550 -3.52 34.49 19.75
CA ARG A 550 -4.78 35.22 20.02
C ARG A 550 -5.87 35.24 18.93
N THR A 551 -5.81 34.47 17.83
CA THR A 551 -6.85 34.57 16.75
C THR A 551 -7.05 33.31 15.88
N LYS A 552 -7.97 32.38 16.23
CA LYS A 552 -8.39 31.23 15.36
C LYS A 552 -9.93 31.08 15.25
N MET A 553 -10.45 30.64 14.09
CA MET A 553 -11.89 30.49 13.75
C MET A 553 -12.28 29.09 13.22
N PHE A 554 -13.56 28.67 13.37
CA PHE A 554 -14.12 27.36 12.96
C PHE A 554 -15.02 27.46 11.70
N TRP A 555 -14.87 26.52 10.75
CA TRP A 555 -15.43 26.57 9.39
C TRP A 555 -16.09 25.24 8.97
N LEU A 556 -17.14 25.30 8.14
CA LEU A 556 -17.70 24.14 7.43
C LEU A 556 -17.85 24.45 5.94
N PHE A 557 -17.49 23.49 5.09
CA PHE A 557 -17.52 23.63 3.62
C PHE A 557 -18.35 22.51 2.98
N PRO A 558 -19.53 22.81 2.42
CA PRO A 558 -20.26 21.83 1.62
C PRO A 558 -19.58 21.60 0.26
N ARG A 559 -19.42 20.33 -0.12
CA ARG A 559 -19.03 19.90 -1.48
C ARG A 559 -20.17 19.13 -2.13
N VAL A 560 -20.48 19.48 -3.37
CA VAL A 560 -21.48 18.77 -4.19
C VAL A 560 -20.77 18.06 -5.33
N TYR A 561 -21.10 16.79 -5.56
CA TYR A 561 -20.50 15.95 -6.60
C TYR A 561 -21.57 15.58 -7.64
N GLY A 562 -21.25 15.70 -8.93
CA GLY A 562 -22.09 15.22 -10.03
C GLY A 562 -21.25 14.66 -11.17
N ASN A 563 -21.84 13.74 -11.94
CA ASN A 563 -21.14 13.02 -13.03
C ASN A 563 -21.04 13.84 -14.32
N ASP A 564 -21.87 14.87 -14.48
CA ASP A 564 -21.87 15.76 -15.64
C ASP A 564 -21.16 17.10 -15.35
N ALA A 565 -20.47 17.63 -16.35
CA ALA A 565 -19.70 18.86 -16.21
C ALA A 565 -20.57 20.14 -16.15
N ASN A 566 -21.85 20.07 -16.54
CA ASN A 566 -22.70 21.25 -16.79
C ASN A 566 -24.07 21.16 -16.09
N TRP A 567 -24.10 20.84 -14.79
CA TRP A 567 -25.31 20.97 -13.98
C TRP A 567 -25.23 22.18 -13.04
N SER A 568 -26.40 22.70 -12.68
CA SER A 568 -26.57 23.64 -11.56
C SER A 568 -27.75 23.23 -10.69
N CYS A 569 -27.66 23.45 -9.38
CA CYS A 569 -28.72 23.15 -8.42
C CYS A 569 -28.82 24.27 -7.38
N ALA A 570 -30.01 24.85 -7.23
CA ALA A 570 -30.28 25.73 -6.11
C ALA A 570 -30.42 24.88 -4.84
N CYS A 571 -29.60 25.19 -3.83
CA CYS A 571 -29.59 24.45 -2.58
C CYS A 571 -29.52 25.42 -1.40
N SER A 572 -30.34 25.14 -0.39
CA SER A 572 -30.24 25.75 0.92
C SER A 572 -29.80 24.72 1.94
N ALA A 573 -28.88 25.11 2.82
CA ALA A 573 -28.38 24.26 3.89
C ALA A 573 -28.39 25.02 5.22
N THR A 574 -28.93 24.40 6.25
CA THR A 574 -28.90 24.89 7.62
C THR A 574 -27.92 24.05 8.42
N PHE A 575 -26.72 24.59 8.66
CA PHE A 575 -25.75 23.99 9.56
C PHE A 575 -26.14 24.27 11.00
N LYS A 576 -26.03 23.26 11.86
CA LYS A 576 -26.34 23.34 13.28
C LYS A 576 -25.18 22.82 14.10
N ILE A 577 -24.79 23.57 15.13
CA ILE A 577 -24.06 23.02 16.27
C ILE A 577 -25.12 22.65 17.30
N VAL A 578 -25.33 21.36 17.45
CA VAL A 578 -26.39 20.80 18.28
C VAL A 578 -26.05 21.09 19.74
N SER A 579 -26.98 21.73 20.44
CA SER A 579 -26.82 21.98 21.86
C SER A 579 -26.74 20.64 22.62
N GLN A 580 -25.71 20.52 23.44
CA GLN A 580 -25.51 19.36 24.31
C GLN A 580 -25.96 19.64 25.75
N LYS A 581 -26.54 20.83 25.99
CA LYS A 581 -27.08 21.26 27.29
C LYS A 581 -28.60 21.43 27.23
N HIS A 582 -29.30 20.82 28.19
CA HIS A 582 -30.76 20.87 28.28
C HIS A 582 -31.26 22.33 28.35
N GLY A 583 -32.22 22.68 27.49
CA GLY A 583 -32.81 24.03 27.40
C GLY A 583 -32.01 25.07 26.58
N LYS A 584 -30.80 24.75 26.12
CA LYS A 584 -30.02 25.63 25.23
C LYS A 584 -30.34 25.31 23.76
N LYS A 585 -30.51 26.34 22.93
CA LYS A 585 -30.80 26.20 21.49
C LYS A 585 -29.54 25.91 20.68
N ASP A 586 -29.72 25.19 19.58
CA ASP A 586 -28.66 24.96 18.58
C ASP A 586 -28.15 26.28 18.00
N HIS A 587 -26.84 26.36 17.74
CA HIS A 587 -26.28 27.45 16.95
C HIS A 587 -26.51 27.15 15.47
N ARG A 588 -27.17 28.04 14.73
CA ARG A 588 -27.57 27.81 13.34
C ARG A 588 -26.90 28.78 12.39
N LEU A 589 -26.47 28.26 11.24
CA LEU A 589 -26.04 29.05 10.08
C LEU A 589 -26.80 28.54 8.86
N GLU A 590 -27.58 29.44 8.25
CA GLU A 590 -28.29 29.16 7.00
C GLU A 590 -27.51 29.71 5.83
N ILE A 591 -27.32 28.88 4.81
CA ILE A 591 -26.79 29.30 3.51
C ILE A 591 -27.82 28.95 2.44
N SER A 592 -27.94 29.81 1.43
CA SER A 592 -28.69 29.55 0.21
C SER A 592 -27.79 29.92 -0.96
N HIS A 593 -27.49 28.96 -1.83
CA HIS A 593 -26.54 29.12 -2.92
C HIS A 593 -26.94 28.28 -4.12
N ILE A 594 -26.63 28.76 -5.33
CA ILE A 594 -26.77 27.98 -6.56
C ILE A 594 -25.43 27.32 -6.81
N PHE A 595 -25.35 26.00 -6.62
CA PHE A 595 -24.12 25.26 -6.79
C PHE A 595 -23.95 24.83 -8.24
N HIS A 596 -22.73 24.98 -8.74
CA HIS A 596 -22.30 24.48 -10.04
C HIS A 596 -21.32 23.31 -9.88
N SER A 597 -21.11 22.55 -10.95
CA SER A 597 -20.31 21.31 -11.01
C SER A 597 -18.87 21.36 -10.44
N LYS A 598 -18.33 22.55 -10.14
CA LYS A 598 -16.97 22.75 -9.61
C LYS A 598 -16.88 23.74 -8.45
N GLU A 599 -18.00 24.13 -7.85
CA GLU A 599 -18.01 25.16 -6.82
C GLU A 599 -18.03 24.59 -5.39
N THR A 600 -17.39 25.29 -4.46
CA THR A 600 -17.41 25.00 -3.02
C THR A 600 -18.06 26.18 -2.28
N GLY A 601 -19.10 25.91 -1.49
CA GLY A 601 -19.73 26.93 -0.66
C GLY A 601 -18.85 27.29 0.54
N LYS A 602 -18.98 28.52 1.07
CA LYS A 602 -18.29 28.96 2.29
C LYS A 602 -19.30 29.30 3.39
N GLY A 603 -19.16 28.69 4.56
CA GLY A 603 -19.97 28.99 5.74
C GLY A 603 -19.10 29.31 6.97
N HIS A 604 -19.30 30.49 7.57
CA HIS A 604 -18.64 30.91 8.81
C HIS A 604 -19.52 30.56 10.02
N LEU A 605 -19.06 29.69 10.92
CA LEU A 605 -19.87 29.28 12.07
C LEU A 605 -19.62 30.14 13.30
N MET A 606 -18.41 30.08 13.86
CA MET A 606 -18.01 30.87 15.04
C MET A 606 -16.50 30.78 15.32
N PRO A 607 -15.94 31.64 16.20
CA PRO A 607 -14.57 31.50 16.68
C PRO A 607 -14.36 30.20 17.46
N PHE A 608 -13.18 29.59 17.34
CA PHE A 608 -12.91 28.28 17.94
C PHE A 608 -12.92 28.34 19.47
N GLU A 609 -12.37 29.40 20.07
CA GLU A 609 -12.44 29.62 21.52
C GLU A 609 -13.88 29.74 22.02
N THR A 610 -14.77 30.32 21.20
CA THR A 610 -16.18 30.43 21.54
C THR A 610 -16.84 29.06 21.49
N LEU A 611 -16.49 28.19 20.54
CA LEU A 611 -17.01 26.82 20.43
C LEU A 611 -16.50 25.90 21.54
N MET A 612 -15.22 25.99 21.88
CA MET A 612 -14.58 25.14 22.89
C MET A 612 -14.75 25.66 24.32
N ASN A 613 -15.52 26.74 24.52
CA ASN A 613 -15.83 27.22 25.85
C ASN A 613 -16.77 26.21 26.54
N PRO A 614 -16.36 25.55 27.64
CA PRO A 614 -17.14 24.50 28.29
C PRO A 614 -18.49 24.99 28.83
N ASN A 615 -18.69 26.30 28.96
CA ASN A 615 -19.90 26.91 29.48
C ASN A 615 -20.91 27.31 28.38
N ASN A 616 -20.55 27.20 27.10
CA ASN A 616 -21.40 27.67 25.99
C ASN A 616 -22.59 26.72 25.70
N GLY A 617 -22.50 25.45 26.12
CA GLY A 617 -23.50 24.41 25.91
C GLY A 617 -23.44 23.66 24.56
N TRP A 618 -22.45 23.95 23.72
CA TRP A 618 -22.24 23.31 22.40
C TRP A 618 -21.04 22.36 22.37
N HIS A 619 -20.09 22.53 23.29
CA HIS A 619 -18.99 21.58 23.55
C HIS A 619 -19.23 20.80 24.84
N ASP A 620 -19.16 19.48 24.75
CA ASP A 620 -19.14 18.59 25.90
C ASP A 620 -17.68 18.39 26.33
N ALA A 621 -17.24 19.18 27.30
CA ALA A 621 -15.88 19.14 27.81
C ALA A 621 -15.51 17.85 28.54
N LYS A 622 -16.49 17.03 28.95
CA LYS A 622 -16.22 15.75 29.63
C LYS A 622 -15.77 14.67 28.64
N ASN A 623 -16.40 14.63 27.47
CA ASN A 623 -16.09 13.67 26.42
C ASN A 623 -15.26 14.28 25.28
N ASP A 624 -14.97 15.59 25.38
CA ASP A 624 -14.33 16.41 24.35
C ASP A 624 -15.01 16.31 22.97
N THR A 625 -16.34 16.50 22.94
CA THR A 625 -17.11 16.35 21.70
C THR A 625 -17.97 17.57 21.38
N VAL A 626 -18.14 17.82 20.08
CA VAL A 626 -19.13 18.77 19.52
C VAL A 626 -20.01 17.99 18.55
N ARG A 627 -21.35 18.16 18.64
CA ARG A 627 -22.29 17.54 17.71
C ARG A 627 -22.72 18.51 16.64
N LEU A 628 -22.60 18.10 15.38
CA LEU A 628 -22.98 18.88 14.21
C LEU A 628 -24.15 18.20 13.50
N ALA A 629 -25.09 18.98 13.00
CA ALA A 629 -26.18 18.52 12.15
C ALA A 629 -26.37 19.45 10.96
N ILE A 630 -26.92 18.94 9.87
CA ILE A 630 -27.21 19.74 8.68
C ILE A 630 -28.57 19.35 8.12
N ASP A 631 -29.42 20.35 7.86
CA ASP A 631 -30.64 20.16 7.07
C ASP A 631 -30.37 20.73 5.67
N VAL A 632 -30.59 19.94 4.62
CA VAL A 632 -30.32 20.35 3.23
C VAL A 632 -31.60 20.25 2.42
N THR A 633 -31.95 21.32 1.71
CA THR A 633 -33.03 21.34 0.72
C THR A 633 -32.45 21.74 -0.62
N ALA A 634 -32.57 20.87 -1.62
CA ALA A 634 -32.03 21.08 -2.95
C ALA A 634 -33.14 20.92 -4.00
N GLU A 635 -33.14 21.79 -5.00
CA GLU A 635 -34.02 21.68 -6.16
C GLU A 635 -33.50 20.63 -7.16
N GLU A 636 -34.37 20.19 -8.07
CA GLU A 636 -33.96 19.28 -9.15
C GLU A 636 -32.89 19.95 -10.03
N PRO A 637 -31.74 19.30 -10.29
CA PRO A 637 -30.64 19.92 -11.00
C PRO A 637 -30.99 20.19 -12.48
N THR A 638 -30.72 21.40 -12.95
CA THR A 638 -30.90 21.79 -14.34
C THR A 638 -29.63 21.54 -15.16
N GLY A 639 -29.77 21.08 -16.41
CA GLY A 639 -28.64 20.83 -17.34
C GLY A 639 -28.10 19.40 -17.35
N VAL A 640 -28.72 18.50 -16.57
CA VAL A 640 -28.48 17.05 -16.62
C VAL A 640 -29.20 16.49 -17.85
N LYS A 641 -28.51 15.71 -18.69
CA LYS A 641 -29.11 15.03 -19.86
C LYS A 641 -29.36 13.56 -19.57
#